data_AF-A0A2P6NMU4-F1
#
_entry.id   AF-A0A2P6NMU4-F1
#
_cell.length_a   1.000
_cell.length_b   1.000
_cell.length_c   1.000
_cell.angle_alpha   90.00
_cell.angle_beta   90.00
_cell.angle_gamma   90.00
#
_symmetry.space_group_name_H-M   'P 1'
#
loop_
_entity.id
_entity.type
_entity.pdbx_description
1 polymer ?
#
loop_
_entity_poly.entity_id
_entity_poly.type
_entity_poly.pdbx_seq_one_letter_code
_entity_poly.pdbx_strand_id
1 'polypeptide(L)'
;MSDAKKPKFRFQQKKSGDVSNRESTPSSAKKVETSAPCLSLSWEDVKDIEGEDHRMEFWKASEGVIQDIHLITPKGTKAVYEMSIRLSQNLDFSCGDAIGILPLNLPEEVEELSNRLNLDLKRTFTLSSNSSTKMKEHISHIISHRTVLTVEQLFLRWLDIRAVPNKSLLRVLATSCGDDSDREKLTHICSREGSDSYLSEIVLARASLLSVLRRYPSACPSLEQLVEHIPALTPRYYSIASSPGQIDVRIVFTKIIEPLSGICSSFLLGRSPLQSLQVFLRPSPSFHMDTDTDDPLILICAGTGIAPFLCHLRRIKREERKREERKRGTVWLFFGCTNAESEICGEEMRQMREDGVLDGYYISYSREGEREYVQDSISKRREEVTDLVERGARIFICGDANGLAVGVVRVLKEVLGQERVEEMKRGGKLQLDVPPIDVMLFRNEAITPHLGENGFSWSAPHNVHTEAHDIQHHERPVHIHFLSFEDMIGVEIHHKYPSCFVIYTFERPARSLRDGNTEVKRHLKTEKRRRGVYPFVCNDRPQAEMWIDRIKRALARTPSSEPLVPRKMIVLVNPNGGNGSAVKIWNNLQTMFEIASIEVQYIKTTHSGHATEVGQSLDYKNLEGIVCVSGDGLLYEVLNGIMSRRDWKQVMDKIVLGIIPGGSSNGLAATIGCSDPLLAAFSIIKGRSAPLDLFSCLHSRDKVSFGFLSVTYSIIADIDYDSEKYRFLGGTRQTVTAVFKMAKPTIAYPSKITYLLPENNVIVESNERLVDMEEGEWRGPHLTYINKEGFLPQVLPHCKTVEGDLTFFLASNVPRVGDDILLSPRGDMSDGYMDLIYGFNQSKMAMAKLLLGTADGNIEEVNGIEYHKVKAFVLDPLQERGTIMIDGEWAPPQKVCVEMHPGMGKLFVLEEQRYPSCSYAQEEGMTREGPRPESIVGSPGERMKHRKIADTLRRHRKTTII
;
A
#
# COMPACT_ATOMS: atom_id res chain seq x y z
N MET A 1 80.81 -16.96 3.12
CA MET A 1 79.90 -17.16 4.27
C MET A 1 78.50 -17.27 3.71
N SER A 2 77.86 -18.41 3.92
CA SER A 2 76.80 -18.96 3.07
C SER A 2 75.60 -19.40 3.91
N ASP A 3 74.42 -18.88 3.60
CA ASP A 3 73.12 -19.23 4.18
C ASP A 3 72.54 -20.54 3.60
N ALA A 4 72.02 -21.41 4.47
CA ALA A 4 71.42 -22.70 4.13
C ALA A 4 70.53 -23.20 5.29
N LYS A 5 69.46 -23.99 5.14
CA LYS A 5 68.70 -24.58 4.01
C LYS A 5 67.45 -25.27 4.61
N LYS A 6 66.32 -25.22 3.89
CA LYS A 6 65.15 -26.14 4.04
C LYS A 6 65.39 -27.44 3.25
N PRO A 7 64.78 -28.59 3.59
CA PRO A 7 64.82 -29.78 2.74
C PRO A 7 63.66 -29.85 1.74
N LYS A 8 63.97 -30.45 0.58
CA LYS A 8 63.12 -30.74 -0.58
C LYS A 8 62.70 -32.21 -0.57
N PHE A 9 61.52 -32.52 -1.13
CA PHE A 9 61.35 -33.70 -1.97
C PHE A 9 60.65 -33.31 -3.29
N ARG A 10 60.92 -34.10 -4.33
CA ARG A 10 61.04 -33.72 -5.75
C ARG A 10 60.02 -34.52 -6.58
N PHE A 11 59.35 -33.89 -7.55
CA PHE A 11 58.79 -34.59 -8.71
C PHE A 11 58.95 -33.74 -9.98
N GLN A 12 59.32 -34.38 -11.10
CA GLN A 12 59.64 -33.78 -12.39
C GLN A 12 58.42 -33.71 -13.32
N GLN A 13 58.20 -32.51 -13.87
CA GLN A 13 57.72 -32.09 -15.22
C GLN A 13 56.89 -33.03 -16.12
N LYS A 14 55.79 -32.50 -16.69
CA LYS A 14 55.80 -31.80 -18.01
C LYS A 14 54.47 -31.08 -18.38
N LYS A 15 54.65 -29.78 -18.70
CA LYS A 15 54.09 -28.93 -19.78
C LYS A 15 52.57 -28.65 -19.97
N SER A 16 52.30 -27.33 -19.80
CA SER A 16 51.58 -26.37 -20.67
C SER A 16 50.06 -26.43 -20.85
N GLY A 17 49.40 -25.34 -20.44
CA GLY A 17 48.04 -24.95 -20.85
C GLY A 17 47.43 -23.91 -19.88
N ASP A 18 46.88 -22.84 -20.43
CA ASP A 18 46.67 -21.52 -19.83
C ASP A 18 45.68 -21.36 -18.65
N VAL A 19 45.88 -20.22 -17.98
CA VAL A 19 45.24 -19.65 -16.79
C VAL A 19 43.85 -19.06 -17.09
N SER A 20 42.85 -19.30 -16.24
CA SER A 20 41.89 -18.26 -15.83
C SER A 20 41.12 -18.63 -14.56
N ASN A 21 40.88 -17.59 -13.75
CA ASN A 21 40.49 -17.57 -12.35
C ASN A 21 39.12 -18.19 -12.04
N ARG A 22 39.05 -18.91 -10.90
CA ARG A 22 37.80 -19.23 -10.20
C ARG A 22 37.45 -18.10 -9.24
N GLU A 23 36.43 -17.32 -9.59
CA GLU A 23 35.76 -16.42 -8.66
C GLU A 23 34.70 -17.15 -7.84
N SER A 24 34.58 -16.70 -6.60
CA SER A 24 33.66 -17.14 -5.56
C SER A 24 32.20 -16.90 -5.92
N THR A 25 31.39 -17.94 -5.81
CA THR A 25 29.93 -17.94 -5.99
C THR A 25 29.21 -17.09 -4.94
N PRO A 26 28.32 -16.17 -5.33
CA PRO A 26 27.33 -15.57 -4.44
C PRO A 26 26.14 -16.51 -4.21
N SER A 27 25.65 -16.54 -2.98
CA SER A 27 24.53 -17.37 -2.53
C SER A 27 23.17 -16.92 -3.08
N SER A 28 22.48 -17.84 -3.74
CA SER A 28 21.02 -17.97 -3.89
C SER A 28 20.21 -16.74 -4.36
N ALA A 29 20.28 -16.42 -5.66
CA ALA A 29 19.12 -15.86 -6.37
C ALA A 29 18.12 -17.00 -6.63
N LYS A 30 16.87 -16.87 -6.16
CA LYS A 30 15.80 -17.79 -6.52
C LYS A 30 15.60 -17.73 -8.04
N LYS A 31 15.87 -18.84 -8.75
CA LYS A 31 15.44 -19.01 -10.15
C LYS A 31 13.94 -18.72 -10.22
N VAL A 32 13.57 -17.72 -11.00
CA VAL A 32 12.18 -17.44 -11.35
C VAL A 32 11.77 -18.55 -12.33
N GLU A 33 11.11 -19.59 -11.84
CA GLU A 33 10.47 -20.59 -12.70
C GLU A 33 9.25 -19.97 -13.38
N THR A 34 9.31 -19.76 -14.69
CA THR A 34 8.12 -19.51 -15.51
C THR A 34 7.59 -20.82 -16.04
N SER A 35 6.28 -21.02 -15.93
CA SER A 35 5.56 -22.10 -16.61
C SER A 35 5.71 -21.98 -18.13
N ALA A 36 5.79 -23.11 -18.84
CA ALA A 36 5.71 -23.15 -20.29
C ALA A 36 4.44 -22.43 -20.81
N PRO A 37 4.44 -21.87 -22.03
CA PRO A 37 3.24 -21.27 -22.61
C PRO A 37 2.09 -22.30 -22.64
N CYS A 38 0.90 -21.85 -22.28
CA CYS A 38 -0.34 -22.60 -22.36
C CYS A 38 -0.84 -22.76 -23.81
N LEU A 39 -0.38 -21.89 -24.71
CA LEU A 39 -0.64 -21.95 -26.16
C LEU A 39 0.44 -22.72 -26.91
N SER A 40 0.05 -23.39 -28.00
CA SER A 40 0.96 -23.91 -29.03
C SER A 40 0.56 -23.45 -30.42
N LEU A 41 1.57 -23.13 -31.23
CA LEU A 41 1.43 -22.84 -32.65
C LEU A 41 1.75 -24.08 -33.47
N SER A 42 0.84 -24.44 -34.37
CA SER A 42 1.09 -25.44 -35.40
C SER A 42 1.31 -24.72 -36.71
N TRP A 43 2.55 -24.70 -37.19
CA TRP A 43 2.89 -24.07 -38.46
C TRP A 43 2.31 -24.88 -39.62
N GLU A 44 1.67 -24.21 -40.57
CA GLU A 44 1.03 -24.84 -41.72
C GLU A 44 1.67 -24.34 -43.02
N ASP A 45 1.76 -25.20 -44.04
CA ASP A 45 2.25 -24.83 -45.38
C ASP A 45 1.06 -24.59 -46.32
N VAL A 46 0.25 -23.58 -46.01
CA VAL A 46 -0.91 -23.20 -46.83
C VAL A 46 -0.52 -22.05 -47.74
N LYS A 47 -0.67 -22.22 -49.06
CA LYS A 47 -0.28 -21.22 -50.06
C LYS A 47 -1.33 -20.13 -50.28
N ASP A 48 -2.61 -20.45 -50.06
CA ASP A 48 -3.75 -19.53 -50.22
C ASP A 48 -4.71 -19.70 -49.03
N ILE A 49 -4.83 -18.66 -48.20
CA ILE A 49 -5.81 -18.62 -47.10
C ILE A 49 -7.13 -18.10 -47.69
N GLU A 50 -7.86 -18.95 -48.39
CA GLU A 50 -9.26 -18.67 -48.75
C GLU A 50 -10.14 -18.96 -47.53
N GLY A 51 -10.13 -18.05 -46.55
CA GLY A 51 -10.87 -18.19 -45.30
C GLY A 51 -11.73 -16.97 -44.99
N GLU A 52 -12.95 -17.22 -44.52
CA GLU A 52 -13.86 -16.20 -43.96
C GLU A 52 -13.12 -15.37 -42.91
N ASP A 53 -13.28 -14.05 -42.94
CA ASP A 53 -12.70 -13.17 -41.93
C ASP A 53 -13.45 -13.34 -40.61
N HIS A 54 -13.12 -14.37 -39.84
CA HIS A 54 -13.76 -14.72 -38.57
C HIS A 54 -13.70 -13.60 -37.51
N ARG A 55 -12.88 -12.55 -37.75
CA ARG A 55 -12.92 -11.32 -36.96
C ARG A 55 -14.22 -10.55 -37.17
N MET A 56 -14.76 -10.55 -38.39
CA MET A 56 -16.06 -9.95 -38.68
C MET A 56 -17.18 -10.72 -37.97
N GLU A 57 -17.15 -12.06 -37.99
CA GLU A 57 -18.12 -12.88 -37.27
C GLU A 57 -18.08 -12.64 -35.75
N PHE A 58 -16.87 -12.57 -35.19
CA PHE A 58 -16.67 -12.29 -33.76
C PHE A 58 -17.34 -10.97 -33.32
N TRP A 59 -17.28 -9.94 -34.17
CA TRP A 59 -17.90 -8.63 -33.90
C TRP A 59 -19.28 -8.43 -34.55
N LYS A 60 -19.82 -9.45 -35.23
CA LYS A 60 -21.04 -9.34 -36.05
C LYS A 60 -20.98 -8.15 -37.03
N ALA A 61 -19.81 -7.93 -37.63
CA ALA A 61 -19.53 -6.81 -38.52
C ALA A 61 -19.91 -7.09 -39.98
N SER A 62 -20.19 -6.01 -40.70
CA SER A 62 -20.54 -5.98 -42.12
C SER A 62 -19.58 -5.06 -42.89
N GLU A 63 -19.55 -5.20 -44.21
CA GLU A 63 -18.73 -4.34 -45.06
C GLU A 63 -19.41 -2.97 -45.27
N GLY A 64 -18.62 -1.89 -45.14
CA GLY A 64 -18.99 -0.54 -45.51
C GLY A 64 -17.96 0.07 -46.45
N VAL A 65 -18.36 0.95 -47.36
CA VAL A 65 -17.50 1.59 -48.36
C VAL A 65 -17.41 3.09 -48.08
N ILE A 66 -16.19 3.60 -47.88
CA ILE A 66 -15.97 5.03 -47.70
C ILE A 66 -16.41 5.76 -48.97
N GLN A 67 -17.37 6.68 -48.87
CA GLN A 67 -17.79 7.51 -50.00
C GLN A 67 -16.96 8.78 -50.07
N ASP A 68 -16.74 9.43 -48.94
CA ASP A 68 -16.03 10.71 -48.86
C ASP A 68 -15.43 10.95 -47.48
N ILE A 69 -14.35 11.73 -47.42
CA ILE A 69 -13.68 12.19 -46.21
C ILE A 69 -13.26 13.64 -46.41
N HIS A 70 -13.80 14.56 -45.62
CA HIS A 70 -13.48 15.97 -45.73
C HIS A 70 -13.08 16.59 -44.39
N LEU A 71 -12.08 17.47 -44.42
CA LEU A 71 -11.66 18.27 -43.27
C LEU A 71 -12.66 19.43 -43.10
N ILE A 72 -13.37 19.48 -41.97
CA ILE A 72 -14.41 20.47 -41.70
C ILE A 72 -13.92 21.67 -40.88
N THR A 73 -12.66 21.64 -40.43
CA THR A 73 -12.02 22.74 -39.69
C THR A 73 -10.90 23.39 -40.49
N PRO A 74 -10.65 24.71 -40.36
CA PRO A 74 -9.55 25.40 -41.02
C PRO A 74 -8.17 24.85 -40.65
N LYS A 75 -7.21 25.00 -41.57
CA LYS A 75 -5.79 24.67 -41.33
C LYS A 75 -5.25 25.53 -40.17
N GLY A 76 -4.61 24.89 -39.19
CA GLY A 76 -4.06 25.57 -38.00
C GLY A 76 -4.90 25.39 -36.72
N THR A 77 -6.11 24.83 -36.85
CA THR A 77 -6.94 24.40 -35.72
C THR A 77 -6.84 22.87 -35.52
N LYS A 78 -7.47 22.35 -34.46
CA LYS A 78 -7.55 20.91 -34.22
C LYS A 78 -8.32 20.25 -35.39
N ALA A 79 -7.66 19.37 -36.13
CA ALA A 79 -8.20 18.80 -37.36
C ALA A 79 -9.39 17.85 -37.11
N VAL A 80 -10.58 18.29 -37.50
CA VAL A 80 -11.82 17.50 -37.45
C VAL A 80 -12.27 17.14 -38.86
N TYR A 81 -12.69 15.89 -39.03
CA TYR A 81 -13.13 15.32 -40.28
C TYR A 81 -14.58 14.84 -40.17
N GLU A 82 -15.36 15.04 -41.23
CA GLU A 82 -16.61 14.31 -41.45
C GLU A 82 -16.35 13.26 -42.54
N MET A 83 -16.79 12.03 -42.29
CA MET A 83 -16.66 10.89 -43.20
C MET A 83 -18.02 10.30 -43.49
N SER A 84 -18.26 9.98 -44.77
CA SER A 84 -19.46 9.31 -45.26
C SER A 84 -19.16 7.85 -45.61
N ILE A 85 -19.97 6.93 -45.10
CA ILE A 85 -19.79 5.48 -45.23
C ILE A 85 -21.07 4.89 -45.81
N ARG A 86 -20.99 4.25 -46.98
CA ARG A 86 -22.08 3.47 -47.55
C ARG A 86 -22.06 2.06 -46.99
N LEU A 87 -23.15 1.64 -46.39
CA LEU A 87 -23.24 0.31 -45.79
C LEU A 87 -23.74 -0.70 -46.80
N SER A 88 -23.24 -1.94 -46.74
CA SER A 88 -23.70 -3.05 -47.59
C SER A 88 -25.16 -3.44 -47.31
N GLN A 89 -25.66 -3.14 -46.12
CA GLN A 89 -27.04 -3.31 -45.71
C GLN A 89 -27.54 -2.01 -45.07
N ASN A 90 -28.82 -1.68 -45.27
CA ASN A 90 -29.44 -0.57 -44.54
C ASN A 90 -29.46 -0.93 -43.05
N LEU A 91 -28.71 -0.20 -42.24
CA LEU A 91 -28.79 -0.30 -40.79
C LEU A 91 -30.00 0.50 -40.29
N ASP A 92 -30.85 -0.16 -39.51
CA ASP A 92 -31.93 0.51 -38.78
C ASP A 92 -31.34 1.10 -37.49
N PHE A 93 -31.04 2.39 -37.51
CA PHE A 93 -30.42 3.12 -36.40
C PHE A 93 -31.28 4.33 -35.99
N SER A 94 -31.14 4.75 -34.74
CA SER A 94 -31.76 5.96 -34.18
C SER A 94 -30.70 7.03 -33.87
N CYS A 95 -31.09 8.30 -33.82
CA CYS A 95 -30.19 9.37 -33.43
C CYS A 95 -29.76 9.22 -31.97
N GLY A 96 -28.44 9.13 -31.77
CA GLY A 96 -27.80 8.75 -30.52
C GLY A 96 -27.05 7.43 -30.62
N ASP A 97 -27.32 6.61 -31.65
CA ASP A 97 -26.54 5.41 -31.93
C ASP A 97 -25.13 5.74 -32.43
N ALA A 98 -24.24 4.75 -32.29
CA ALA A 98 -22.87 4.83 -32.78
C ALA A 98 -22.58 3.72 -33.79
N ILE A 99 -21.60 3.97 -34.67
CA ILE A 99 -21.03 2.94 -35.53
C ILE A 99 -19.71 2.45 -34.93
N GLY A 100 -19.58 1.14 -34.77
CA GLY A 100 -18.33 0.48 -34.40
C GLY A 100 -17.50 0.21 -35.64
N ILE A 101 -16.27 0.72 -35.68
CA ILE A 101 -15.31 0.51 -36.77
C ILE A 101 -14.20 -0.41 -36.26
N LEU A 102 -13.90 -1.48 -37.01
CA LEU A 102 -12.74 -2.34 -36.72
C LEU A 102 -11.48 -1.76 -37.36
N PRO A 103 -10.53 -1.21 -36.56
CA PRO A 103 -9.30 -0.67 -37.12
C PRO A 103 -8.30 -1.79 -37.44
N LEU A 104 -7.28 -1.40 -38.21
CA LEU A 104 -6.03 -2.14 -38.35
C LEU A 104 -4.90 -1.37 -37.64
N ASN A 105 -3.92 -2.10 -37.11
CA ASN A 105 -2.65 -1.48 -36.72
C ASN A 105 -1.93 -0.90 -37.96
N LEU A 106 -0.95 -0.02 -37.73
CA LEU A 106 -0.16 0.55 -38.82
C LEU A 106 0.76 -0.55 -39.42
N PRO A 107 0.74 -0.79 -40.73
CA PRO A 107 1.58 -1.80 -41.38
C PRO A 107 3.07 -1.63 -41.06
N GLU A 108 3.54 -0.38 -40.99
CA GLU A 108 4.94 -0.07 -40.69
C GLU A 108 5.34 -0.51 -39.26
N GLU A 109 4.43 -0.40 -38.29
CA GLU A 109 4.69 -0.86 -36.92
C GLU A 109 4.65 -2.38 -36.80
N VAL A 110 3.78 -3.04 -37.59
CA VAL A 110 3.72 -4.50 -37.67
C VAL A 110 5.00 -5.05 -38.28
N GLU A 111 5.49 -4.45 -39.37
CA GLU A 111 6.75 -4.81 -40.00
C GLU A 111 7.93 -4.60 -39.03
N GLU A 112 7.99 -3.47 -38.34
CA GLU A 112 9.06 -3.21 -37.39
C GLU A 112 9.04 -4.18 -36.21
N LEU A 113 7.87 -4.48 -35.65
CA LEU A 113 7.72 -5.46 -34.58
C LEU A 113 8.16 -6.86 -35.04
N SER A 114 7.76 -7.26 -36.25
CA SER A 114 8.13 -8.55 -36.84
C SER A 114 9.64 -8.65 -37.05
N ASN A 115 10.26 -7.59 -37.58
CA ASN A 115 11.72 -7.51 -37.74
C ASN A 115 12.45 -7.59 -36.40
N ARG A 116 11.94 -6.90 -35.36
CA ARG A 116 12.51 -6.95 -34.01
C ARG A 116 12.42 -8.34 -33.37
N LEU A 117 11.41 -9.11 -33.71
CA LEU A 117 11.18 -10.47 -33.19
C LEU A 117 11.71 -11.57 -34.13
N ASN A 118 12.27 -11.21 -35.28
CA ASN A 118 12.72 -12.13 -36.33
C ASN A 118 11.62 -13.12 -36.78
N LEU A 119 10.41 -12.59 -37.00
CA LEU A 119 9.25 -13.36 -37.46
C LEU A 119 9.00 -13.10 -38.96
N ASP A 120 8.62 -14.15 -39.68
CA ASP A 120 8.15 -14.06 -41.06
C ASP A 120 6.65 -13.76 -41.09
N LEU A 121 6.30 -12.55 -41.56
CA LEU A 121 4.93 -12.05 -41.65
C LEU A 121 3.99 -12.95 -42.46
N LYS A 122 4.52 -13.64 -43.49
CA LYS A 122 3.71 -14.45 -44.41
C LYS A 122 3.49 -15.87 -43.91
N ARG A 123 4.17 -16.27 -42.84
CA ARG A 123 4.12 -17.63 -42.33
C ARG A 123 2.77 -17.91 -41.68
N THR A 124 2.16 -19.03 -42.05
CA THR A 124 0.83 -19.48 -41.60
C THR A 124 0.91 -20.41 -40.41
N PHE A 125 -0.06 -20.29 -39.50
CA PHE A 125 -0.19 -21.17 -38.34
C PHE A 125 -1.64 -21.31 -37.89
N THR A 126 -1.90 -22.35 -37.10
CA THR A 126 -3.09 -22.49 -36.27
C THR A 126 -2.74 -22.47 -34.78
N LEU A 127 -3.64 -21.89 -33.99
CA LEU A 127 -3.52 -21.80 -32.53
C LEU A 127 -4.23 -22.97 -31.85
N SER A 128 -3.57 -23.57 -30.87
CA SER A 128 -4.12 -24.62 -30.01
C SER A 128 -3.81 -24.33 -28.54
N SER A 129 -4.66 -24.84 -27.65
CA SER A 129 -4.45 -24.74 -26.20
C SER A 129 -4.02 -26.08 -25.62
N ASN A 130 -3.00 -26.06 -24.78
CA ASN A 130 -2.46 -27.21 -24.05
C ASN A 130 -2.96 -27.30 -22.61
N SER A 131 -3.83 -26.38 -22.16
CA SER A 131 -4.33 -26.36 -20.78
C SER A 131 -5.84 -26.14 -20.71
N SER A 132 -6.45 -26.60 -19.62
CA SER A 132 -7.86 -26.38 -19.28
C SER A 132 -8.13 -25.02 -18.59
N THR A 133 -7.16 -24.10 -18.56
CA THR A 133 -7.36 -22.79 -17.93
C THR A 133 -8.25 -21.86 -18.75
N LYS A 134 -8.90 -20.93 -18.06
CA LYS A 134 -9.83 -19.96 -18.66
C LYS A 134 -9.04 -18.95 -19.52
N MET A 135 -9.29 -18.95 -20.83
CA MET A 135 -8.59 -18.13 -21.82
C MET A 135 -9.31 -16.81 -22.09
N LYS A 136 -8.60 -15.85 -22.71
CA LYS A 136 -9.22 -14.62 -23.22
C LYS A 136 -10.16 -14.96 -24.39
N GLU A 137 -11.33 -14.29 -24.44
CA GLU A 137 -12.41 -14.62 -25.40
C GLU A 137 -11.97 -14.62 -26.86
N HIS A 138 -11.23 -13.59 -27.31
CA HIS A 138 -10.71 -13.55 -28.69
C HIS A 138 -9.78 -14.73 -29.03
N ILE A 139 -8.97 -15.19 -28.07
CA ILE A 139 -8.10 -16.35 -28.28
C ILE A 139 -8.94 -17.63 -28.34
N SER A 140 -9.94 -17.74 -27.47
CA SER A 140 -10.92 -18.83 -27.53
C SER A 140 -11.64 -18.87 -28.88
N HIS A 141 -12.03 -17.71 -29.41
CA HIS A 141 -12.71 -17.62 -30.71
C HIS A 141 -11.82 -18.10 -31.85
N ILE A 142 -10.56 -17.64 -31.91
CA ILE A 142 -9.58 -18.09 -32.91
C ILE A 142 -9.39 -19.62 -32.85
N ILE A 143 -9.27 -20.19 -31.64
CA ILE A 143 -9.07 -21.63 -31.44
C ILE A 143 -10.33 -22.42 -31.81
N SER A 144 -11.51 -21.98 -31.37
CA SER A 144 -12.78 -22.66 -31.63
C SER A 144 -13.11 -22.78 -33.10
N HIS A 145 -12.75 -21.76 -33.90
CA HIS A 145 -12.97 -21.74 -35.35
C HIS A 145 -11.81 -22.34 -36.13
N ARG A 146 -10.76 -22.85 -35.46
CA ARG A 146 -9.53 -23.37 -36.08
C ARG A 146 -8.98 -22.42 -37.16
N THR A 147 -9.02 -21.12 -36.88
CA THR A 147 -8.67 -20.11 -37.88
C THR A 147 -7.19 -20.22 -38.24
N VAL A 148 -6.89 -20.43 -39.52
CA VAL A 148 -5.54 -20.34 -40.08
C VAL A 148 -5.19 -18.87 -40.24
N LEU A 149 -4.10 -18.42 -39.62
CA LEU A 149 -3.67 -17.02 -39.63
C LEU A 149 -2.23 -16.90 -40.13
N THR A 150 -1.93 -15.81 -40.84
CA THR A 150 -0.54 -15.34 -40.96
C THR A 150 -0.12 -14.56 -39.72
N VAL A 151 1.19 -14.49 -39.45
CA VAL A 151 1.75 -13.61 -38.42
C VAL A 151 1.33 -12.16 -38.64
N GLU A 152 1.30 -11.71 -39.89
CA GLU A 152 0.78 -10.39 -40.27
C GLU A 152 -0.67 -10.19 -39.83
N GLN A 153 -1.58 -11.12 -40.17
CA GLN A 153 -2.99 -11.00 -39.82
C GLN A 153 -3.19 -10.94 -38.30
N LEU A 154 -2.42 -11.71 -37.54
CA LEU A 154 -2.47 -11.70 -36.08
C LEU A 154 -2.12 -10.31 -35.51
N PHE A 155 -0.97 -9.75 -35.88
CA PHE A 155 -0.54 -8.44 -35.36
C PHE A 155 -1.33 -7.27 -35.97
N LEU A 156 -1.75 -7.36 -37.22
CA LEU A 156 -2.46 -6.29 -37.90
C LEU A 156 -3.92 -6.17 -37.44
N ARG A 157 -4.57 -7.31 -37.16
CA ARG A 157 -6.02 -7.37 -36.94
C ARG A 157 -6.41 -7.76 -35.50
N TRP A 158 -5.72 -8.70 -34.88
CA TRP A 158 -6.21 -9.31 -33.65
C TRP A 158 -5.64 -8.71 -32.37
N LEU A 159 -4.36 -8.30 -32.38
CA LEU A 159 -3.65 -7.88 -31.18
C LEU A 159 -3.44 -6.36 -31.11
N ASP A 160 -3.66 -5.76 -29.95
CA ASP A 160 -3.36 -4.35 -29.71
C ASP A 160 -1.89 -4.18 -29.30
N ILE A 161 -1.02 -4.02 -30.31
CA ILE A 161 0.44 -3.93 -30.14
C ILE A 161 0.89 -2.62 -29.47
N ARG A 162 0.00 -1.62 -29.35
CA ARG A 162 0.25 -0.35 -28.67
C ARG A 162 -0.24 -0.32 -27.23
N ALA A 163 -0.97 -1.34 -26.78
CA ALA A 163 -1.38 -1.46 -25.40
C ALA A 163 -0.16 -1.45 -24.46
N VAL A 164 -0.30 -0.72 -23.34
CA VAL A 164 0.75 -0.62 -22.32
C VAL A 164 1.02 -2.01 -21.72
N PRO A 165 2.26 -2.52 -21.77
CA PRO A 165 2.60 -3.83 -21.20
C PRO A 165 2.28 -3.91 -19.71
N ASN A 166 1.51 -4.93 -19.32
CA ASN A 166 1.26 -5.22 -17.92
C ASN A 166 2.48 -5.91 -17.27
N LYS A 167 2.52 -5.98 -15.94
CA LYS A 167 3.63 -6.64 -15.22
C LYS A 167 3.81 -8.13 -15.58
N SER A 168 2.76 -8.81 -16.05
CA SER A 168 2.86 -10.21 -16.52
C SER A 168 3.64 -10.30 -17.83
N LEU A 169 3.31 -9.45 -18.80
CA LEU A 169 4.05 -9.35 -20.06
C LEU A 169 5.50 -8.95 -19.80
N LEU A 170 5.76 -7.97 -18.94
CA LEU A 170 7.14 -7.57 -18.59
C LEU A 170 7.93 -8.71 -17.93
N ARG A 171 7.28 -9.57 -17.14
CA ARG A 171 7.93 -10.74 -16.56
C ARG A 171 8.31 -11.77 -17.62
N VAL A 172 7.42 -12.01 -18.58
CA VAL A 172 7.72 -12.84 -19.76
C VAL A 172 8.92 -12.28 -20.53
N LEU A 173 8.92 -10.97 -20.79
CA LEU A 173 10.05 -10.30 -21.45
C LEU A 173 11.36 -10.49 -20.67
N ALA A 174 11.34 -10.29 -19.34
CA ALA A 174 12.50 -10.50 -18.47
C ALA A 174 13.06 -11.93 -18.58
N THR A 175 12.18 -12.95 -18.59
CA THR A 175 12.62 -14.34 -18.72
C THR A 175 13.14 -14.71 -20.11
N SER A 176 12.80 -13.92 -21.12
CA SER A 176 13.27 -14.08 -22.49
C SER A 176 14.54 -13.28 -22.81
N CYS A 177 15.14 -12.61 -21.82
CA CYS A 177 16.36 -11.82 -22.00
C CYS A 177 17.61 -12.70 -22.07
N GLY A 178 18.42 -12.50 -23.11
CA GLY A 178 19.75 -13.08 -23.23
C GLY A 178 20.83 -12.35 -22.42
N ASP A 179 20.62 -11.07 -22.08
CA ASP A 179 21.54 -10.25 -21.30
C ASP A 179 21.06 -10.11 -19.85
N ASP A 180 22.00 -10.22 -18.90
CA ASP A 180 21.71 -10.19 -17.47
C ASP A 180 21.28 -8.79 -16.98
N SER A 181 21.81 -7.71 -17.58
CA SER A 181 21.46 -6.33 -17.21
C SER A 181 20.01 -6.01 -17.59
N ASP A 182 19.61 -6.35 -18.80
CA ASP A 182 18.23 -6.19 -19.27
C ASP A 182 17.26 -7.04 -18.44
N ARG A 183 17.64 -8.29 -18.15
CA ARG A 183 16.85 -9.20 -17.32
C ARG A 183 16.63 -8.63 -15.93
N GLU A 184 17.68 -8.14 -15.28
CA GLU A 184 17.59 -7.55 -13.93
C GLU A 184 16.70 -6.32 -13.90
N LYS A 185 16.84 -5.42 -14.88
CA LYS A 185 15.99 -4.22 -14.98
C LYS A 185 14.52 -4.56 -15.20
N LEU A 186 14.20 -5.42 -16.16
CA LEU A 186 12.81 -5.84 -16.40
C LEU A 186 12.24 -6.63 -15.23
N THR A 187 13.06 -7.47 -14.57
CA THR A 187 12.67 -8.18 -13.35
C THR A 187 12.34 -7.19 -12.23
N HIS A 188 13.16 -6.15 -12.05
CA HIS A 188 12.90 -5.09 -11.07
C HIS A 188 11.60 -4.33 -11.38
N ILE A 189 11.42 -3.87 -12.62
CA ILE A 189 10.21 -3.12 -13.03
C ILE A 189 8.94 -3.96 -12.83
N CYS A 190 8.97 -5.25 -13.15
CA CYS A 190 7.82 -6.14 -12.94
C CYS A 190 7.71 -6.70 -11.52
N SER A 191 8.65 -6.37 -10.63
CA SER A 191 8.62 -6.76 -9.22
C SER A 191 7.70 -5.84 -8.40
N ARG A 192 7.67 -6.09 -7.10
CA ARG A 192 6.92 -5.27 -6.15
C ARG A 192 7.72 -4.00 -5.81
N GLU A 193 9.02 -4.15 -5.66
CA GLU A 193 9.98 -3.08 -5.36
C GLU A 193 10.07 -2.05 -6.49
N GLY A 194 9.98 -2.47 -7.76
CA GLY A 194 10.00 -1.55 -8.91
C GLY A 194 8.64 -0.99 -9.33
N SER A 195 7.65 -0.91 -8.42
CA SER A 195 6.32 -0.39 -8.77
C SER A 195 6.34 1.07 -9.23
N ASP A 196 7.22 1.89 -8.66
CA ASP A 196 7.40 3.29 -9.05
C ASP A 196 8.08 3.41 -10.43
N SER A 197 9.06 2.53 -10.71
CA SER A 197 9.66 2.40 -12.04
C SER A 197 8.64 1.94 -13.08
N TYR A 198 7.79 0.95 -12.77
CA TYR A 198 6.71 0.53 -13.65
C TYR A 198 5.75 1.68 -13.97
N LEU A 199 5.33 2.42 -12.96
CA LEU A 199 4.45 3.56 -13.14
C LEU A 199 5.10 4.65 -14.02
N SER A 200 6.33 5.05 -13.70
CA SER A 200 6.98 6.17 -14.37
C SER A 200 7.53 5.84 -15.76
N GLU A 201 8.12 4.66 -15.94
CA GLU A 201 8.85 4.28 -17.17
C GLU A 201 7.99 3.56 -18.20
N ILE A 202 6.88 2.93 -17.78
CA ILE A 202 6.01 2.12 -18.63
C ILE A 202 4.65 2.78 -18.77
N VAL A 203 3.94 2.98 -17.66
CA VAL A 203 2.57 3.49 -17.66
C VAL A 203 2.54 4.94 -18.11
N LEU A 204 3.13 5.85 -17.34
CA LEU A 204 3.02 7.29 -17.61
C LEU A 204 3.79 7.72 -18.87
N ALA A 205 4.82 6.97 -19.25
CA ALA A 205 5.51 7.13 -20.53
C ALA A 205 4.72 6.60 -21.74
N ARG A 206 3.56 5.93 -21.53
CA ARG A 206 2.76 5.25 -22.56
C ARG A 206 3.60 4.31 -23.43
N ALA A 207 4.46 3.53 -22.80
CA ALA A 207 5.35 2.62 -23.49
C ALA A 207 4.54 1.49 -24.17
N SER A 208 4.67 1.34 -25.49
CA SER A 208 4.15 0.18 -26.25
C SER A 208 5.09 -1.03 -26.12
N LEU A 209 4.63 -2.22 -26.53
CA LEU A 209 5.48 -3.41 -26.61
C LEU A 209 6.77 -3.15 -27.41
N LEU A 210 6.64 -2.53 -28.59
CA LEU A 210 7.77 -2.19 -29.45
C LEU A 210 8.76 -1.26 -28.74
N SER A 211 8.27 -0.26 -28.01
CA SER A 211 9.14 0.66 -27.26
C SER A 211 9.93 -0.03 -26.14
N VAL A 212 9.32 -1.01 -25.47
CA VAL A 212 9.98 -1.82 -24.43
C VAL A 212 11.02 -2.74 -25.07
N LEU A 213 10.70 -3.41 -26.19
CA LEU A 213 11.63 -4.27 -26.91
C LEU A 213 12.82 -3.51 -27.51
N ARG A 214 12.64 -2.23 -27.89
CA ARG A 214 13.75 -1.35 -28.29
C ARG A 214 14.64 -0.96 -27.10
N ARG A 215 14.04 -0.71 -25.93
CA ARG A 215 14.78 -0.35 -24.71
C ARG A 215 15.56 -1.51 -24.12
N TYR A 216 15.06 -2.74 -24.26
CA TYR A 216 15.68 -3.97 -23.78
C TYR A 216 15.93 -4.92 -24.97
N PRO A 217 17.01 -4.69 -25.75
CA PRO A 217 17.25 -5.39 -27.01
C PRO A 217 17.50 -6.90 -26.84
N SER A 218 17.92 -7.35 -25.66
CA SER A 218 18.16 -8.78 -25.43
C SER A 218 16.88 -9.60 -25.18
N ALA A 219 15.73 -8.95 -24.96
CA ALA A 219 14.45 -9.63 -24.80
C ALA A 219 13.99 -10.25 -26.13
N CYS A 220 13.83 -11.58 -26.14
CA CYS A 220 13.46 -12.37 -27.32
C CYS A 220 12.31 -13.34 -26.98
N PRO A 221 11.10 -12.83 -26.71
CA PRO A 221 9.95 -13.68 -26.38
C PRO A 221 9.47 -14.48 -27.60
N SER A 222 8.86 -15.65 -27.37
CA SER A 222 8.22 -16.42 -28.43
C SER A 222 6.85 -15.82 -28.82
N LEU A 223 6.35 -16.15 -30.02
CA LEU A 223 5.05 -15.66 -30.48
C LEU A 223 3.90 -16.15 -29.59
N GLU A 224 3.96 -17.40 -29.12
CA GLU A 224 2.99 -17.99 -28.18
C GLU A 224 2.89 -17.15 -26.90
N GLN A 225 4.04 -16.82 -26.31
CA GLN A 225 4.12 -16.03 -25.08
C GLN A 225 3.52 -14.64 -25.26
N LEU A 226 3.70 -14.03 -26.43
CA LEU A 226 3.12 -12.73 -26.75
C LEU A 226 1.60 -12.80 -26.91
N VAL A 227 1.08 -13.77 -27.66
CA VAL A 227 -0.37 -13.93 -27.89
C VAL A 227 -1.13 -14.09 -26.57
N GLU A 228 -0.59 -14.83 -25.61
CA GLU A 228 -1.21 -15.00 -24.29
C GLU A 228 -1.39 -13.68 -23.54
N HIS A 229 -0.47 -12.74 -23.71
CA HIS A 229 -0.34 -11.57 -22.84
C HIS A 229 -0.90 -10.30 -23.47
N ILE A 230 -0.74 -10.11 -24.78
CA ILE A 230 -1.22 -8.93 -25.50
C ILE A 230 -2.76 -8.90 -25.52
N PRO A 231 -3.41 -7.74 -25.32
CA PRO A 231 -4.87 -7.62 -25.42
C PRO A 231 -5.37 -7.63 -26.88
N ALA A 232 -6.68 -7.85 -27.06
CA ALA A 232 -7.29 -7.76 -28.39
C ALA A 232 -7.34 -6.32 -28.90
N LEU A 233 -7.18 -6.14 -30.21
CA LEU A 233 -7.42 -4.86 -30.88
C LEU A 233 -8.92 -4.57 -30.95
N THR A 234 -9.37 -3.60 -30.15
CA THR A 234 -10.79 -3.28 -30.00
C THR A 234 -11.35 -2.40 -31.13
N PRO A 235 -12.65 -2.51 -31.44
CA PRO A 235 -13.36 -1.55 -32.28
C PRO A 235 -13.33 -0.15 -31.67
N ARG A 236 -13.42 0.88 -32.51
CA ARG A 236 -13.62 2.27 -32.07
C ARG A 236 -15.00 2.74 -32.49
N TYR A 237 -15.68 3.41 -31.56
CA TYR A 237 -17.07 3.83 -31.72
C TYR A 237 -17.14 5.31 -32.08
N TYR A 238 -17.97 5.64 -33.07
CA TYR A 238 -18.22 7.01 -33.49
C TYR A 238 -19.72 7.25 -33.53
N SER A 239 -20.21 8.29 -32.85
CA SER A 239 -21.63 8.65 -32.87
C SER A 239 -22.06 9.01 -34.30
N ILE A 240 -23.23 8.53 -34.71
CA ILE A 240 -23.76 8.76 -36.05
C ILE A 240 -24.24 10.21 -36.16
N ALA A 241 -23.85 10.89 -37.24
CA ALA A 241 -24.15 12.30 -37.52
C ALA A 241 -25.11 12.51 -38.72
N SER A 242 -25.59 11.42 -39.32
CA SER A 242 -26.59 11.42 -40.42
C SER A 242 -27.97 11.03 -39.92
N SER A 243 -29.02 11.52 -40.57
CA SER A 243 -30.41 11.17 -40.22
C SER A 243 -30.70 9.68 -40.49
N PRO A 244 -31.54 9.02 -39.67
CA PRO A 244 -32.07 7.68 -39.96
C PRO A 244 -32.73 7.60 -41.35
N GLY A 245 -32.66 6.42 -41.96
CA GLY A 245 -33.21 6.18 -43.31
C GLY A 245 -32.40 6.81 -44.45
N GLN A 246 -31.12 7.16 -44.21
CA GLN A 246 -30.15 7.46 -45.26
C GLN A 246 -29.29 6.21 -45.53
N ILE A 247 -28.93 5.99 -46.81
CA ILE A 247 -28.07 4.87 -47.23
C ILE A 247 -26.62 5.09 -46.75
N ASP A 248 -26.18 6.34 -46.79
CA ASP A 248 -24.82 6.73 -46.40
C ASP A 248 -24.84 7.27 -44.96
N VAL A 249 -24.10 6.62 -44.06
CA VAL A 249 -23.93 7.01 -42.65
C VAL A 249 -22.77 7.98 -42.52
N ARG A 250 -22.97 9.06 -41.76
CA ARG A 250 -21.92 10.05 -41.50
C ARG A 250 -21.38 9.95 -40.09
N ILE A 251 -20.08 10.14 -39.94
CA ILE A 251 -19.39 10.27 -38.64
C ILE A 251 -18.54 11.52 -38.61
N VAL A 252 -18.37 12.11 -37.42
CA VAL A 252 -17.48 13.26 -37.18
C VAL A 252 -16.42 12.86 -36.17
N PHE A 253 -15.15 13.03 -36.50
CA PHE A 253 -14.04 12.63 -35.64
C PHE A 253 -12.82 13.54 -35.75
N THR A 254 -11.97 13.50 -34.73
CA THR A 254 -10.70 14.24 -34.73
C THR A 254 -9.53 13.30 -35.04
N LYS A 255 -8.54 13.78 -35.81
CA LYS A 255 -7.20 13.16 -35.82
C LYS A 255 -6.49 13.34 -34.48
N ILE A 256 -6.16 12.24 -33.81
CA ILE A 256 -5.29 12.25 -32.63
C ILE A 256 -3.84 12.26 -33.12
N ILE A 257 -3.04 13.23 -32.69
CA ILE A 257 -1.67 13.47 -33.17
C ILE A 257 -0.60 13.26 -32.07
N GLU A 258 -0.93 13.48 -30.79
CA GLU A 258 0.08 13.49 -29.71
C GLU A 258 -0.32 12.68 -28.46
N PRO A 259 0.66 12.07 -27.75
CA PRO A 259 2.08 11.91 -28.13
C PRO A 259 2.31 10.80 -29.18
N LEU A 260 1.28 10.00 -29.49
CA LEU A 260 1.25 9.03 -30.58
C LEU A 260 -0.06 9.22 -31.33
N SER A 261 -0.04 9.01 -32.65
CA SER A 261 -1.24 9.13 -33.47
C SER A 261 -2.30 8.09 -33.06
N GLY A 262 -3.60 8.39 -33.13
CA GLY A 262 -4.62 7.38 -32.80
C GLY A 262 -4.66 6.26 -33.85
N ILE A 263 -4.80 4.98 -33.45
CA ILE A 263 -4.83 3.84 -34.39
C ILE A 263 -6.00 4.01 -35.37
N CYS A 264 -7.23 4.09 -34.87
CA CYS A 264 -8.41 4.17 -35.72
C CYS A 264 -8.48 5.47 -36.51
N SER A 265 -8.19 6.63 -35.89
CA SER A 265 -8.20 7.91 -36.61
C SER A 265 -7.15 7.97 -37.72
N SER A 266 -5.98 7.35 -37.54
CA SER A 266 -4.95 7.28 -38.58
C SER A 266 -5.32 6.27 -39.66
N PHE A 267 -5.87 5.12 -39.25
CA PHE A 267 -6.39 4.10 -40.16
C PHE A 267 -7.47 4.66 -41.09
N LEU A 268 -8.40 5.46 -40.57
CA LEU A 268 -9.45 6.11 -41.35
C LEU A 268 -8.88 7.13 -42.35
N LEU A 269 -7.89 7.93 -41.94
CA LEU A 269 -7.28 8.96 -42.79
C LEU A 269 -6.24 8.43 -43.77
N GLY A 270 -5.71 7.23 -43.54
CA GLY A 270 -4.81 6.53 -44.46
C GLY A 270 -5.55 5.85 -45.62
N ARG A 271 -6.88 5.91 -45.64
CA ARG A 271 -7.72 5.27 -46.66
C ARG A 271 -8.20 6.27 -47.69
N SER A 272 -8.32 5.80 -48.93
CA SER A 272 -8.91 6.55 -50.03
C SER A 272 -10.43 6.31 -50.09
N PRO A 273 -11.21 7.25 -50.66
CA PRO A 273 -12.57 6.97 -51.08
C PRO A 273 -12.66 5.67 -51.89
N LEU A 274 -13.80 4.99 -51.79
CA LEU A 274 -14.13 3.69 -52.39
C LEU A 274 -13.44 2.47 -51.78
N GLN A 275 -12.63 2.62 -50.73
CA GLN A 275 -12.09 1.49 -49.99
C GLN A 275 -13.08 0.97 -48.93
N SER A 276 -13.06 -0.34 -48.67
CA SER A 276 -13.97 -0.98 -47.74
C SER A 276 -13.44 -1.10 -46.31
N LEU A 277 -14.33 -0.96 -45.35
CA LEU A 277 -14.08 -1.01 -43.91
C LEU A 277 -15.11 -1.92 -43.24
N GLN A 278 -14.76 -2.44 -42.07
CA GLN A 278 -15.62 -3.34 -41.31
C GLN A 278 -16.34 -2.56 -40.22
N VAL A 279 -17.68 -2.61 -40.27
CA VAL A 279 -18.56 -1.81 -39.43
C VAL A 279 -19.73 -2.59 -38.87
N PHE A 280 -20.16 -2.20 -37.68
CA PHE A 280 -21.39 -2.71 -37.07
C PHE A 280 -22.11 -1.58 -36.34
N LEU A 281 -23.43 -1.72 -36.19
CA LEU A 281 -24.22 -0.80 -35.38
C LEU A 281 -23.97 -1.07 -33.90
N ARG A 282 -23.78 -0.01 -33.13
CA ARG A 282 -23.85 -0.03 -31.67
C ARG A 282 -25.06 0.80 -31.22
N PRO A 283 -26.19 0.14 -30.91
CA PRO A 283 -27.35 0.83 -30.37
C PRO A 283 -27.06 1.47 -29.01
N SER A 284 -27.58 2.68 -28.80
CA SER A 284 -27.51 3.43 -27.54
C SER A 284 -28.90 3.90 -27.09
N PRO A 285 -29.81 2.98 -26.68
CA PRO A 285 -31.20 3.33 -26.37
C PRO A 285 -31.37 4.41 -25.31
N SER A 286 -30.44 4.48 -24.36
CA SER A 286 -30.41 5.48 -23.30
C SER A 286 -30.05 6.90 -23.77
N PHE A 287 -29.69 7.08 -25.03
CA PHE A 287 -29.35 8.38 -25.63
C PHE A 287 -30.16 8.66 -26.91
N HIS A 288 -31.26 7.93 -27.12
CA HIS A 288 -32.16 8.15 -28.24
C HIS A 288 -32.96 9.44 -28.07
N MET A 289 -32.80 10.35 -29.04
CA MET A 289 -33.49 11.65 -29.06
C MET A 289 -34.82 11.60 -29.83
N ASP A 290 -35.14 10.47 -30.48
CA ASP A 290 -36.17 10.38 -31.52
C ASP A 290 -37.58 10.03 -31.02
N THR A 291 -37.90 10.38 -29.78
CA THR A 291 -39.25 10.20 -29.26
C THR A 291 -40.21 11.25 -29.85
N ASP A 292 -41.40 10.82 -30.29
CA ASP A 292 -42.50 11.65 -30.83
C ASP A 292 -43.16 12.58 -29.78
N THR A 293 -42.37 13.13 -28.86
CA THR A 293 -42.79 14.03 -27.78
C THR A 293 -42.49 15.48 -28.18
N ASP A 294 -43.41 16.40 -27.91
CA ASP A 294 -43.18 17.85 -28.09
C ASP A 294 -42.41 18.48 -26.90
N ASP A 295 -41.72 17.65 -26.12
CA ASP A 295 -40.91 18.05 -24.97
C ASP A 295 -39.73 18.94 -25.40
N PRO A 296 -39.38 20.01 -24.64
CA PRO A 296 -38.20 20.80 -24.94
C PRO A 296 -36.90 19.98 -24.84
N LEU A 297 -35.92 20.28 -25.69
CA LEU A 297 -34.61 19.64 -25.73
C LEU A 297 -33.51 20.65 -25.43
N ILE A 298 -32.63 20.29 -24.50
CA ILE A 298 -31.40 21.03 -24.21
C ILE A 298 -30.20 20.12 -24.56
N LEU A 299 -29.55 20.45 -25.67
CA LEU A 299 -28.42 19.71 -26.22
C LEU A 299 -27.12 20.42 -25.81
N ILE A 300 -26.19 19.70 -25.20
CA ILE A 300 -24.97 20.27 -24.62
C ILE A 300 -23.76 19.50 -25.11
N CYS A 301 -22.87 20.15 -25.85
CA CYS A 301 -21.65 19.50 -26.34
C CYS A 301 -20.46 20.44 -26.48
N ALA A 302 -19.29 19.85 -26.68
CA ALA A 302 -18.08 20.55 -27.09
C ALA A 302 -17.36 19.75 -28.17
N GLY A 303 -16.82 20.46 -29.18
CA GLY A 303 -16.10 19.84 -30.29
C GLY A 303 -16.90 18.73 -31.00
N THR A 304 -16.29 17.56 -31.20
CA THR A 304 -16.91 16.45 -31.95
C THR A 304 -18.12 15.81 -31.25
N GLY A 305 -18.41 16.18 -30.00
CA GLY A 305 -19.65 15.77 -29.30
C GLY A 305 -20.93 16.32 -29.94
N ILE A 306 -20.83 17.17 -30.97
CA ILE A 306 -21.99 17.63 -31.76
C ILE A 306 -22.58 16.52 -32.65
N ALA A 307 -21.83 15.44 -32.94
CA ALA A 307 -22.23 14.39 -33.88
C ALA A 307 -23.65 13.82 -33.66
N PRO A 308 -24.03 13.31 -32.48
CA PRO A 308 -25.38 12.76 -32.29
C PRO A 308 -26.47 13.83 -32.41
N PHE A 309 -26.16 15.08 -32.09
CA PHE A 309 -27.09 16.21 -32.24
C PHE A 309 -27.28 16.60 -33.71
N LEU A 310 -26.22 16.53 -34.53
CA LEU A 310 -26.34 16.70 -35.98
C LEU A 310 -27.30 15.68 -36.59
N CYS A 311 -27.26 14.40 -36.15
CA CYS A 311 -28.23 13.40 -36.59
C CYS A 311 -29.66 13.89 -36.34
N HIS A 312 -29.95 14.28 -35.09
CA HIS A 312 -31.30 14.65 -34.67
C HIS A 312 -31.80 15.92 -35.36
N LEU A 313 -30.95 16.95 -35.45
CA LEU A 313 -31.31 18.21 -36.12
C LEU A 313 -31.51 18.03 -37.63
N ARG A 314 -30.67 17.22 -38.29
CA ARG A 314 -30.84 16.87 -39.72
C ARG A 314 -32.11 16.05 -39.95
N ARG A 315 -32.50 15.19 -39.00
CA ARG A 315 -33.77 14.45 -39.03
C ARG A 315 -34.96 15.40 -38.94
N ILE A 316 -35.00 16.30 -37.95
CA ILE A 316 -36.06 17.32 -37.79
C ILE A 316 -36.23 18.12 -39.07
N LYS A 317 -35.13 18.67 -39.61
CA LYS A 317 -35.13 19.45 -40.86
C LYS A 317 -35.71 18.68 -42.06
N ARG A 318 -35.51 17.35 -42.11
CA ARG A 318 -36.05 16.49 -43.17
C ARG A 318 -37.54 16.21 -42.98
N GLU A 319 -38.00 16.09 -41.74
CA GLU A 319 -39.40 15.82 -41.39
C GLU A 319 -40.30 17.05 -41.48
N GLU A 320 -39.79 18.23 -41.12
CA GLU A 320 -40.52 19.51 -41.25
C GLU A 320 -40.87 19.82 -42.72
N ARG A 321 -40.02 19.38 -43.67
CA ARG A 321 -40.33 19.45 -45.10
C ARG A 321 -41.52 18.56 -45.52
N LYS A 322 -41.99 17.65 -44.66
CA LYS A 322 -43.03 16.66 -44.95
C LYS A 322 -44.30 16.80 -44.12
N ARG A 323 -44.30 17.60 -43.04
CA ARG A 323 -45.44 17.72 -42.11
C ARG A 323 -46.09 19.10 -42.22
N GLU A 324 -47.40 19.12 -42.52
CA GLU A 324 -48.26 20.27 -42.26
C GLU A 324 -48.82 20.13 -40.82
N GLU A 325 -48.71 21.20 -40.02
CA GLU A 325 -49.50 21.44 -38.79
C GLU A 325 -49.22 20.68 -37.47
N ARG A 326 -48.01 20.16 -37.19
CA ARG A 326 -47.65 19.72 -35.81
C ARG A 326 -46.72 20.74 -35.13
N LYS A 327 -47.08 21.20 -33.92
CA LYS A 327 -46.22 22.08 -33.10
C LYS A 327 -45.04 21.29 -32.57
N ARG A 328 -43.81 21.65 -32.96
CA ARG A 328 -42.57 21.04 -32.44
C ARG A 328 -42.25 21.56 -31.03
N GLY A 329 -41.60 20.72 -30.23
CA GLY A 329 -40.92 21.15 -29.01
C GLY A 329 -39.73 22.09 -29.27
N THR A 330 -39.41 22.92 -28.29
CA THR A 330 -38.28 23.88 -28.31
C THR A 330 -36.94 23.14 -28.28
N VAL A 331 -35.98 23.48 -29.14
CA VAL A 331 -34.65 22.84 -29.21
C VAL A 331 -33.53 23.85 -29.02
N TRP A 332 -32.74 23.69 -27.96
CA TRP A 332 -31.59 24.54 -27.63
C TRP A 332 -30.28 23.75 -27.74
N LEU A 333 -29.27 24.36 -28.35
CA LEU A 333 -27.92 23.82 -28.45
C LEU A 333 -26.92 24.75 -27.76
N PHE A 334 -26.23 24.22 -26.76
CA PHE A 334 -25.05 24.82 -26.14
C PHE A 334 -23.80 24.13 -26.68
N PHE A 335 -22.96 24.88 -27.40
CA PHE A 335 -21.78 24.37 -28.09
C PHE A 335 -20.49 25.05 -27.60
N GLY A 336 -19.50 24.26 -27.21
CA GLY A 336 -18.18 24.74 -26.80
C GLY A 336 -17.08 24.47 -27.82
N CYS A 337 -16.26 25.48 -28.12
CA CYS A 337 -15.04 25.32 -28.91
C CYS A 337 -13.91 26.27 -28.44
N THR A 338 -12.77 26.24 -29.14
CA THR A 338 -11.61 27.09 -28.77
C THR A 338 -11.76 28.53 -29.22
N ASN A 339 -12.23 28.75 -30.45
CA ASN A 339 -12.40 30.04 -31.11
C ASN A 339 -13.42 29.90 -32.25
N ALA A 340 -13.85 31.02 -32.84
CA ALA A 340 -14.85 31.06 -33.92
C ALA A 340 -14.46 30.19 -35.13
N GLU A 341 -13.17 30.14 -35.47
CA GLU A 341 -12.66 29.31 -36.58
C GLU A 341 -12.75 27.80 -36.31
N SER A 342 -12.82 27.39 -35.05
CA SER A 342 -12.92 25.98 -34.63
C SER A 342 -14.37 25.51 -34.47
N GLU A 343 -15.33 26.31 -34.90
CA GLU A 343 -16.76 25.97 -34.85
C GLU A 343 -17.09 24.89 -35.88
N ILE A 344 -17.45 23.70 -35.40
CA ILE A 344 -17.79 22.56 -36.26
C ILE A 344 -19.21 22.76 -36.78
N CYS A 345 -19.39 22.74 -38.10
CA CYS A 345 -20.69 22.92 -38.76
C CYS A 345 -21.41 24.24 -38.39
N GLY A 346 -20.67 25.30 -38.03
CA GLY A 346 -21.27 26.55 -37.53
C GLY A 346 -22.28 27.20 -38.48
N GLU A 347 -21.98 27.23 -39.77
CA GLU A 347 -22.90 27.76 -40.78
C GLU A 347 -24.18 26.92 -40.90
N GLU A 348 -24.06 25.59 -40.82
CA GLU A 348 -25.22 24.69 -40.79
C GLU A 348 -26.10 24.95 -39.56
N MET A 349 -25.51 25.22 -38.38
CA MET A 349 -26.25 25.52 -37.15
C MET A 349 -26.97 26.88 -37.23
N ARG A 350 -26.33 27.91 -37.81
CA ARG A 350 -26.97 29.21 -38.04
C ARG A 350 -28.14 29.10 -39.01
N GLN A 351 -27.98 28.38 -40.11
CA GLN A 351 -29.08 28.10 -41.04
C GLN A 351 -30.22 27.32 -40.37
N MET A 352 -29.90 26.34 -39.52
CA MET A 352 -30.92 25.61 -38.76
C MET A 352 -31.70 26.51 -37.80
N ARG A 353 -31.08 27.56 -37.26
CA ARG A 353 -31.78 28.56 -36.44
C ARG A 353 -32.73 29.42 -37.28
N GLU A 354 -32.30 29.85 -38.46
CA GLU A 354 -33.13 30.62 -39.40
C GLU A 354 -34.31 29.80 -39.93
N ASP A 355 -34.08 28.52 -40.23
CA ASP A 355 -35.09 27.57 -40.69
C ASP A 355 -36.09 27.19 -39.57
N GLY A 356 -35.86 27.66 -38.33
CA GLY A 356 -36.67 27.33 -37.16
C GLY A 356 -36.39 25.96 -36.56
N VAL A 357 -35.41 25.20 -37.04
CA VAL A 357 -34.96 23.89 -36.52
C VAL A 357 -34.34 24.01 -35.11
N LEU A 358 -33.65 25.12 -34.84
CA LEU A 358 -33.08 25.47 -33.53
C LEU A 358 -33.74 26.75 -33.00
N ASP A 359 -34.26 26.70 -31.79
CA ASP A 359 -34.81 27.87 -31.10
C ASP A 359 -33.68 28.67 -30.39
N GLY A 360 -32.63 27.97 -29.96
CA GLY A 360 -31.47 28.57 -29.30
C GLY A 360 -30.17 27.93 -29.77
N TYR A 361 -29.20 28.76 -30.13
CA TYR A 361 -27.82 28.33 -30.42
C TYR A 361 -26.84 29.23 -29.66
N TYR A 362 -26.19 28.67 -28.65
CA TYR A 362 -25.31 29.37 -27.72
C TYR A 362 -23.90 28.81 -27.81
N ILE A 363 -22.93 29.67 -28.14
CA ILE A 363 -21.55 29.28 -28.37
C ILE A 363 -20.67 29.81 -27.24
N SER A 364 -19.74 29.00 -26.77
CA SER A 364 -18.72 29.38 -25.78
C SER A 364 -17.31 29.19 -26.33
N TYR A 365 -16.51 30.26 -26.33
CA TYR A 365 -15.13 30.25 -26.80
C TYR A 365 -14.14 30.24 -25.63
N SER A 366 -13.34 29.18 -25.54
CA SER A 366 -12.41 28.98 -24.43
C SER A 366 -11.05 29.69 -24.59
N ARG A 367 -10.73 30.21 -25.77
CA ARG A 367 -9.44 30.87 -26.09
C ARG A 367 -9.59 32.19 -26.86
N GLU A 368 -10.82 32.71 -26.98
CA GLU A 368 -11.11 33.95 -27.69
C GLU A 368 -11.97 34.86 -26.80
N GLY A 369 -11.62 36.14 -26.72
CA GLY A 369 -12.30 37.11 -25.86
C GLY A 369 -12.18 36.75 -24.37
N GLU A 370 -13.28 36.93 -23.64
CA GLU A 370 -13.40 36.41 -22.27
C GLU A 370 -13.54 34.89 -22.32
N ARG A 371 -12.63 34.18 -21.63
CA ARG A 371 -12.62 32.72 -21.58
C ARG A 371 -13.94 32.20 -21.02
N GLU A 372 -14.72 31.55 -21.88
CA GLU A 372 -16.03 31.02 -21.55
C GLU A 372 -16.14 29.54 -21.92
N TYR A 373 -16.72 28.75 -21.03
CA TYR A 373 -17.11 27.38 -21.27
C TYR A 373 -18.64 27.23 -21.28
N VAL A 374 -19.10 26.08 -21.78
CA VAL A 374 -20.53 25.79 -21.91
C VAL A 374 -21.27 25.89 -20.57
N GLN A 375 -20.64 25.42 -19.48
CA GLN A 375 -21.22 25.52 -18.14
C GLN A 375 -21.38 26.99 -17.67
N ASP A 376 -20.56 27.91 -18.14
CA ASP A 376 -20.68 29.33 -17.83
C ASP A 376 -21.89 29.94 -18.57
N SER A 377 -22.08 29.56 -19.84
CA SER A 377 -23.24 29.98 -20.65
C SER A 377 -24.56 29.48 -20.06
N ILE A 378 -24.59 28.25 -19.55
CA ILE A 378 -25.74 27.70 -18.81
C ILE A 378 -26.03 28.52 -17.55
N SER A 379 -24.99 28.87 -16.79
CA SER A 379 -25.14 29.67 -15.57
C SER A 379 -25.70 31.07 -15.84
N LYS A 380 -25.22 31.73 -16.91
CA LYS A 380 -25.75 33.04 -17.36
C LYS A 380 -27.24 32.99 -17.73
N ARG A 381 -27.74 31.82 -18.14
CA ARG A 381 -29.14 31.58 -18.55
C ARG A 381 -29.93 30.76 -17.55
N ARG A 382 -29.54 30.78 -16.27
CA ARG A 382 -30.14 29.94 -15.23
C ARG A 382 -31.67 30.01 -15.18
N GLU A 383 -32.27 31.17 -15.36
CA GLU A 383 -33.73 31.35 -15.30
C GLU A 383 -34.42 30.66 -16.48
N GLU A 384 -33.89 30.85 -17.69
CA GLU A 384 -34.44 30.25 -18.91
C GLU A 384 -34.25 28.73 -18.93
N VAL A 385 -33.11 28.23 -18.43
CA VAL A 385 -32.85 26.79 -18.30
C VAL A 385 -33.80 26.16 -17.28
N THR A 386 -34.06 26.83 -16.16
CA THR A 386 -35.03 26.36 -15.16
C THR A 386 -36.44 26.31 -15.72
N ASP A 387 -36.90 27.35 -16.44
CA ASP A 387 -38.23 27.36 -17.09
C ASP A 387 -38.42 26.19 -18.07
N LEU A 388 -37.42 25.93 -18.92
CA LEU A 388 -37.47 24.79 -19.85
C LEU A 388 -37.57 23.46 -19.10
N VAL A 389 -36.81 23.29 -18.02
CA VAL A 389 -36.85 22.08 -17.18
C VAL A 389 -38.20 21.93 -16.47
N GLU A 390 -38.81 23.02 -16.01
CA GLU A 390 -40.17 23.02 -15.44
C GLU A 390 -41.23 22.63 -16.47
N ARG A 391 -41.04 23.05 -17.74
CA ARG A 391 -41.84 22.60 -18.89
C ARG A 391 -41.56 21.16 -19.34
N GLY A 392 -40.72 20.45 -18.61
CA GLY A 392 -40.48 19.02 -18.81
C GLY A 392 -39.28 18.69 -19.70
N ALA A 393 -38.38 19.63 -19.96
CA ALA A 393 -37.24 19.45 -20.86
C ALA A 393 -36.41 18.19 -20.60
N ARG A 394 -35.86 17.64 -21.68
CA ARG A 394 -34.84 16.60 -21.66
C ARG A 394 -33.48 17.21 -22.00
N ILE A 395 -32.47 16.84 -21.23
CA ILE A 395 -31.11 17.35 -21.34
C ILE A 395 -30.20 16.22 -21.83
N PHE A 396 -29.48 16.49 -22.91
CA PHE A 396 -28.51 15.56 -23.50
C PHE A 396 -27.13 16.18 -23.46
N ILE A 397 -26.15 15.44 -22.93
CA ILE A 397 -24.75 15.88 -22.87
C ILE A 397 -23.90 14.92 -23.70
N CYS A 398 -23.18 15.43 -24.70
CA CYS A 398 -22.25 14.64 -25.50
C CYS A 398 -20.88 15.32 -25.63
N GLY A 399 -19.81 14.57 -25.35
CA GLY A 399 -18.44 15.08 -25.43
C GLY A 399 -17.54 14.55 -24.32
N ASP A 400 -16.52 15.31 -23.94
CA ASP A 400 -15.52 14.87 -22.97
C ASP A 400 -16.12 14.54 -21.59
N ALA A 401 -15.89 13.30 -21.13
CA ALA A 401 -16.34 12.81 -19.83
C ALA A 401 -15.70 13.56 -18.65
N ASN A 402 -14.49 14.08 -18.86
CA ASN A 402 -13.60 14.52 -17.79
C ASN A 402 -13.74 16.01 -17.45
N GLY A 403 -13.91 16.86 -18.45
CA GLY A 403 -14.13 18.29 -18.32
C GLY A 403 -15.60 18.67 -18.49
N LEU A 404 -16.15 18.42 -19.69
CA LEU A 404 -17.48 18.92 -20.06
C LEU A 404 -18.58 18.32 -19.18
N ALA A 405 -18.71 16.99 -19.16
CA ALA A 405 -19.82 16.34 -18.47
C ALA A 405 -19.83 16.64 -16.96
N VAL A 406 -18.67 16.55 -16.30
CA VAL A 406 -18.53 16.88 -14.87
C VAL A 406 -18.87 18.35 -14.60
N GLY A 407 -18.33 19.27 -15.41
CA GLY A 407 -18.57 20.71 -15.26
C GLY A 407 -20.03 21.08 -15.45
N VAL A 408 -20.67 20.54 -16.49
CA VAL A 408 -22.09 20.78 -16.79
C VAL A 408 -22.98 20.20 -15.70
N VAL A 409 -22.76 18.95 -15.28
CA VAL A 409 -23.56 18.34 -14.19
C VAL A 409 -23.43 19.12 -12.90
N ARG A 410 -22.24 19.67 -12.59
CA ARG A 410 -22.04 20.54 -11.43
C ARG A 410 -22.89 21.81 -11.53
N VAL A 411 -22.83 22.52 -12.66
CA VAL A 411 -23.62 23.75 -12.84
C VAL A 411 -25.13 23.46 -12.86
N LEU A 412 -25.57 22.35 -13.46
CA LEU A 412 -26.98 21.95 -13.39
C LEU A 412 -27.44 21.73 -11.94
N LYS A 413 -26.59 21.19 -11.07
CA LYS A 413 -26.90 21.04 -9.63
C LYS A 413 -26.98 22.38 -8.91
N GLU A 414 -26.17 23.35 -9.32
CA GLU A 414 -26.21 24.72 -8.79
C GLU A 414 -27.46 25.48 -9.27
N VAL A 415 -27.88 25.27 -10.52
CA VAL A 415 -29.04 25.96 -11.14
C VAL A 415 -30.37 25.34 -10.72
N LEU A 416 -30.49 24.01 -10.76
CA LEU A 416 -31.75 23.27 -10.59
C LEU A 416 -31.89 22.62 -9.20
N GLY A 417 -30.81 22.55 -8.43
CA GLY A 417 -30.74 21.81 -7.17
C GLY A 417 -30.33 20.34 -7.33
N GLN A 418 -29.59 19.83 -6.34
CA GLN A 418 -29.02 18.48 -6.34
C GLN A 418 -30.08 17.38 -6.49
N GLU A 419 -31.17 17.44 -5.73
CA GLU A 419 -32.22 16.42 -5.73
C GLU A 419 -32.92 16.32 -7.09
N ARG A 420 -33.22 17.46 -7.70
CA ARG A 420 -33.88 17.55 -9.01
C ARG A 420 -33.03 16.94 -10.12
N VAL A 421 -31.72 17.21 -10.12
CA VAL A 421 -30.80 16.62 -11.11
C VAL A 421 -30.75 15.09 -10.99
N GLU A 422 -30.72 14.55 -9.78
CA GLU A 422 -30.74 13.09 -9.59
C GLU A 422 -32.10 12.47 -9.95
N GLU A 423 -33.21 13.17 -9.71
CA GLU A 423 -34.55 12.78 -10.19
C GLU A 423 -34.59 12.73 -11.72
N MET A 424 -34.08 13.75 -12.41
CA MET A 424 -34.03 13.78 -13.87
C MET A 424 -33.19 12.64 -14.44
N LYS A 425 -32.07 12.27 -13.82
CA LYS A 425 -31.29 11.09 -14.24
C LYS A 425 -32.09 9.80 -14.08
N ARG A 426 -32.71 9.59 -12.92
CA ARG A 426 -33.54 8.39 -12.67
C ARG A 426 -34.72 8.30 -13.63
N GLY A 427 -35.33 9.44 -13.95
CA GLY A 427 -36.45 9.55 -14.89
C GLY A 427 -36.05 9.59 -16.37
N GLY A 428 -34.76 9.43 -16.71
CA GLY A 428 -34.28 9.45 -18.10
C GLY A 428 -34.38 10.81 -18.80
N LYS A 429 -34.58 11.91 -18.06
CA LYS A 429 -34.62 13.28 -18.59
C LYS A 429 -33.26 13.96 -18.64
N LEU A 430 -32.23 13.40 -18.00
CA LEU A 430 -30.83 13.82 -18.15
C LEU A 430 -30.01 12.62 -18.61
N GLN A 431 -29.53 12.66 -19.85
CA GLN A 431 -28.82 11.57 -20.52
C GLN A 431 -27.44 12.03 -20.98
N LEU A 432 -26.45 11.14 -20.91
CA LEU A 432 -25.06 11.44 -21.24
C LEU A 432 -24.51 10.39 -22.23
N ASP A 433 -23.99 10.85 -23.38
CA ASP A 433 -23.20 10.07 -24.33
C ASP A 433 -21.78 10.63 -24.31
N VAL A 434 -21.05 10.20 -23.29
CA VAL A 434 -19.63 10.48 -23.16
C VAL A 434 -18.90 9.22 -23.62
N PRO A 435 -17.93 9.30 -24.56
CA PRO A 435 -17.21 8.13 -24.99
C PRO A 435 -16.64 7.44 -23.74
N PRO A 436 -16.80 6.11 -23.61
CA PRO A 436 -16.14 5.37 -22.55
C PRO A 436 -14.68 5.74 -22.64
N ILE A 437 -14.13 6.19 -21.52
CA ILE A 437 -12.79 6.76 -21.49
C ILE A 437 -11.85 5.76 -22.18
N ASP A 438 -11.20 6.17 -23.28
CA ASP A 438 -10.06 5.44 -23.85
C ASP A 438 -8.88 5.59 -22.85
N VAL A 439 -9.03 5.00 -21.66
CA VAL A 439 -7.96 4.82 -20.67
C VAL A 439 -7.10 3.67 -21.15
N MET A 440 -6.33 3.89 -22.20
CA MET A 440 -5.20 3.02 -22.52
C MET A 440 -4.08 3.07 -21.47
N LEU A 441 -4.27 3.79 -20.36
CA LEU A 441 -3.29 3.86 -19.27
C LEU A 441 -3.51 2.85 -18.17
N PHE A 442 -4.65 2.17 -18.11
CA PHE A 442 -4.86 1.08 -17.19
C PHE A 442 -5.90 0.14 -17.78
N ARG A 443 -5.54 -1.13 -17.98
CA ARG A 443 -6.47 -2.23 -17.68
C ARG A 443 -6.71 -2.29 -16.16
N ASN A 444 -7.25 -1.20 -15.68
CA ASN A 444 -8.02 -0.91 -14.47
C ASN A 444 -8.78 0.34 -14.90
N GLU A 445 -9.82 0.08 -15.69
CA GLU A 445 -10.74 1.05 -16.25
C GLU A 445 -11.20 2.02 -15.14
N ALA A 446 -11.56 3.25 -15.50
CA ALA A 446 -12.16 4.29 -14.65
C ALA A 446 -12.38 3.88 -13.18
N ILE A 447 -11.32 3.99 -12.37
CA ILE A 447 -11.43 3.99 -10.92
C ILE A 447 -12.38 5.14 -10.63
N THR A 448 -13.59 4.86 -10.16
CA THR A 448 -14.42 5.89 -9.52
C THR A 448 -14.00 5.86 -8.06
N PRO A 449 -13.01 6.66 -7.64
CA PRO A 449 -12.59 6.69 -6.26
C PRO A 449 -13.76 7.20 -5.42
N HIS A 450 -14.09 6.44 -4.39
CA HIS A 450 -15.07 6.82 -3.39
C HIS A 450 -14.38 6.85 -2.03
N LEU A 451 -14.43 8.02 -1.38
CA LEU A 451 -13.98 8.19 -0.01
C LEU A 451 -15.12 7.78 0.93
N GLY A 452 -15.00 6.61 1.55
CA GLY A 452 -15.91 6.17 2.61
C GLY A 452 -15.46 6.66 3.98
N GLU A 453 -16.23 6.32 5.01
CA GLU A 453 -15.89 6.69 6.40
C GLU A 453 -14.61 6.01 6.90
N ASN A 454 -14.37 4.76 6.51
CA ASN A 454 -13.28 3.93 7.03
C ASN A 454 -12.12 3.73 6.04
N GLY A 455 -12.22 4.29 4.83
CA GLY A 455 -11.18 4.11 3.84
C GLY A 455 -11.53 4.62 2.46
N PHE A 456 -10.59 4.39 1.55
CA PHE A 456 -10.67 4.77 0.16
C PHE A 456 -10.98 3.53 -0.68
N SER A 457 -12.11 3.57 -1.38
CA SER A 457 -12.56 2.48 -2.23
C SER A 457 -12.53 2.86 -3.69
N TRP A 458 -12.36 1.87 -4.56
CA TRP A 458 -12.64 2.02 -5.97
C TRP A 458 -13.18 0.72 -6.56
N SER A 459 -14.09 0.87 -7.51
CA SER A 459 -14.52 -0.22 -8.36
C SER A 459 -13.55 -0.35 -9.54
N ALA A 460 -13.06 -1.56 -9.79
CA ALA A 460 -12.68 -1.92 -11.15
C ALA A 460 -13.99 -2.15 -11.92
N PRO A 461 -14.20 -1.51 -13.08
CA PRO A 461 -15.38 -1.77 -13.90
C PRO A 461 -15.44 -3.24 -14.33
N HIS A 462 -16.66 -3.70 -14.58
CA HIS A 462 -16.88 -4.99 -15.22
C HIS A 462 -16.26 -4.93 -16.62
N ASN A 463 -15.55 -5.99 -17.03
CA ASN A 463 -15.37 -6.28 -18.46
C ASN A 463 -16.77 -6.23 -19.11
N VAL A 464 -17.07 -5.17 -19.85
CA VAL A 464 -18.32 -5.03 -20.62
C VAL A 464 -18.17 -5.91 -21.86
N HIS A 465 -18.20 -7.23 -21.66
CA HIS A 465 -18.28 -8.23 -22.72
C HIS A 465 -19.40 -9.26 -22.50
N THR A 466 -20.17 -9.17 -21.42
CA THR A 466 -21.37 -10.00 -21.26
C THR A 466 -22.61 -9.25 -21.73
N GLU A 467 -23.12 -9.69 -22.87
CA GLU A 467 -24.38 -9.29 -23.49
C GLU A 467 -25.56 -9.25 -22.48
N ALA A 468 -26.51 -8.35 -22.76
CA ALA A 468 -27.75 -8.14 -22.00
C ALA A 468 -28.80 -9.25 -22.22
N HIS A 469 -28.41 -10.52 -22.08
CA HIS A 469 -29.31 -11.67 -22.16
C HIS A 469 -29.09 -12.64 -20.99
N ASP A 470 -29.29 -12.16 -19.76
CA ASP A 470 -29.66 -13.02 -18.62
C ASP A 470 -30.20 -12.13 -17.48
N ILE A 471 -31.40 -11.58 -17.69
CA ILE A 471 -32.25 -11.16 -16.57
C ILE A 471 -32.93 -12.42 -16.05
N GLN A 472 -32.21 -13.20 -15.24
CA GLN A 472 -32.76 -14.02 -14.15
C GLN A 472 -31.62 -14.65 -13.34
N HIS A 473 -31.48 -14.18 -12.10
CA HIS A 473 -30.77 -14.82 -10.98
C HIS A 473 -29.26 -15.12 -11.16
N HIS A 474 -28.42 -14.12 -10.86
CA HIS A 474 -27.37 -14.18 -9.82
C HIS A 474 -26.46 -12.95 -9.92
N GLU A 475 -26.61 -12.01 -8.98
CA GLU A 475 -25.68 -10.89 -8.79
C GLU A 475 -24.27 -11.45 -8.52
N ARG A 476 -23.34 -11.27 -9.45
CA ARG A 476 -21.91 -11.47 -9.19
C ARG A 476 -21.39 -10.22 -8.45
N PRO A 477 -20.63 -10.37 -7.35
CA PRO A 477 -20.17 -9.22 -6.57
C PRO A 477 -19.16 -8.39 -7.38
N VAL A 478 -19.38 -7.08 -7.45
CA VAL A 478 -18.39 -6.09 -7.92
C VAL A 478 -17.14 -6.22 -7.06
N HIS A 479 -15.97 -6.44 -7.68
CA HIS A 479 -14.71 -6.42 -6.94
C HIS A 479 -14.36 -4.98 -6.58
N ILE A 480 -14.86 -4.53 -5.43
CA ILE A 480 -14.49 -3.27 -4.81
C ILE A 480 -13.11 -3.47 -4.19
N HIS A 481 -12.11 -2.75 -4.71
CA HIS A 481 -10.84 -2.61 -4.02
C HIS A 481 -10.99 -1.56 -2.93
N PHE A 482 -10.44 -1.84 -1.75
CA PHE A 482 -10.57 -1.00 -0.57
C PHE A 482 -9.21 -0.86 0.10
N LEU A 483 -8.81 0.38 0.35
CA LEU A 483 -7.67 0.73 1.18
C LEU A 483 -8.18 1.35 2.47
N SER A 484 -7.92 0.69 3.58
CA SER A 484 -8.28 1.20 4.90
C SER A 484 -7.42 2.41 5.26
N PHE A 485 -8.01 3.43 5.89
CA PHE A 485 -7.22 4.54 6.47
C PHE A 485 -6.25 4.04 7.54
N GLU A 486 -6.56 2.92 8.21
CA GLU A 486 -5.65 2.25 9.15
C GLU A 486 -4.34 1.83 8.47
N ASP A 487 -4.37 1.44 7.19
CA ASP A 487 -3.19 0.97 6.47
C ASP A 487 -2.50 2.07 5.67
N MET A 488 -3.11 3.24 5.49
CA MET A 488 -2.52 4.36 4.73
C MET A 488 -1.41 5.08 5.51
N ILE A 489 -0.28 5.34 4.87
CA ILE A 489 0.80 6.18 5.40
C ILE A 489 0.54 7.65 5.08
N GLY A 490 0.16 7.92 3.83
CA GLY A 490 -0.06 9.27 3.34
C GLY A 490 -0.35 9.31 1.85
N VAL A 491 -0.45 10.54 1.34
CA VAL A 491 -0.83 10.82 -0.04
C VAL A 491 -0.11 12.07 -0.54
N GLU A 492 0.40 12.02 -1.77
CA GLU A 492 1.10 13.13 -2.40
C GLU A 492 0.79 13.27 -3.89
N ILE A 493 1.17 14.41 -4.45
CA ILE A 493 1.13 14.65 -5.89
C ILE A 493 2.32 13.95 -6.54
N HIS A 494 2.10 13.30 -7.68
CA HIS A 494 3.20 12.64 -8.38
C HIS A 494 4.20 13.70 -8.90
N HIS A 495 5.44 13.64 -8.44
CA HIS A 495 6.50 14.62 -8.73
C HIS A 495 6.67 14.99 -10.22
N LYS A 496 6.55 14.02 -11.14
CA LYS A 496 6.60 14.25 -12.61
C LYS A 496 5.27 14.59 -13.28
N TYR A 497 4.13 14.21 -12.70
CA TYR A 497 2.83 14.24 -13.37
C TYR A 497 1.81 14.91 -12.46
N PRO A 498 1.65 16.24 -12.55
CA PRO A 498 0.84 16.99 -11.60
C PRO A 498 -0.66 16.64 -11.61
N SER A 499 -1.15 15.99 -12.66
CA SER A 499 -2.52 15.45 -12.73
C SER A 499 -2.67 14.09 -12.06
N CYS A 500 -1.64 13.57 -11.39
CA CYS A 500 -1.68 12.28 -10.73
C CYS A 500 -1.38 12.44 -9.23
N PHE A 501 -2.04 11.66 -8.40
CA PHE A 501 -1.71 11.53 -6.98
C PHE A 501 -1.40 10.08 -6.64
N VAL A 502 -0.64 9.86 -5.58
CA VAL A 502 -0.19 8.53 -5.17
C VAL A 502 -0.55 8.33 -3.70
N ILE A 503 -1.23 7.22 -3.39
CA ILE A 503 -1.49 6.77 -2.02
C ILE A 503 -0.44 5.73 -1.63
N TYR A 504 0.21 5.95 -0.49
CA TYR A 504 1.16 5.02 0.10
C TYR A 504 0.52 4.28 1.27
N THR A 505 0.72 2.97 1.35
CA THR A 505 0.15 2.11 2.39
C THR A 505 1.17 1.15 2.99
N PHE A 506 0.85 0.60 4.17
CA PHE A 506 1.56 -0.47 4.83
C PHE A 506 0.58 -1.54 5.35
N GLU A 507 0.21 -2.45 4.45
CA GLU A 507 -0.93 -3.36 4.57
C GLU A 507 -0.61 -4.69 5.26
N ARG A 508 -1.62 -5.28 5.91
CA ARG A 508 -1.57 -6.65 6.40
C ARG A 508 -1.62 -7.68 5.26
N PRO A 509 -0.95 -8.84 5.35
CA PRO A 509 -1.05 -9.89 4.33
C PRO A 509 -2.43 -10.53 4.36
N ALA A 510 -3.06 -10.73 3.18
CA ALA A 510 -4.42 -11.28 3.04
C ALA A 510 -4.70 -12.63 3.75
N ARG A 511 -3.66 -13.42 4.11
CA ARG A 511 -3.82 -14.68 4.87
C ARG A 511 -4.05 -14.47 6.37
N SER A 512 -3.79 -13.28 6.91
CA SER A 512 -3.85 -12.99 8.35
C SER A 512 -5.26 -12.85 8.91
N LEU A 513 -6.28 -12.69 8.06
CA LEU A 513 -7.66 -12.38 8.45
C LEU A 513 -8.55 -13.61 8.70
N ARG A 514 -8.09 -14.83 8.43
CA ARG A 514 -8.94 -16.05 8.49
C ARG A 514 -8.88 -16.86 9.79
N ASP A 515 -7.83 -16.71 10.58
CA ASP A 515 -7.70 -17.51 11.79
C ASP A 515 -8.33 -16.73 12.95
N GLY A 516 -9.57 -17.00 13.33
CA GLY A 516 -10.26 -16.26 14.39
C GLY A 516 -9.97 -16.74 15.82
N ASN A 517 -9.13 -17.77 16.03
CA ASN A 517 -9.31 -18.59 17.24
C ASN A 517 -8.03 -19.13 17.91
N THR A 518 -7.03 -18.28 18.18
CA THR A 518 -5.92 -18.64 19.08
C THR A 518 -5.32 -17.39 19.72
N GLU A 519 -6.01 -16.82 20.70
CA GLU A 519 -5.59 -15.58 21.37
C GLU A 519 -4.26 -15.72 22.12
N VAL A 520 -3.97 -16.85 22.76
CA VAL A 520 -2.81 -16.92 23.68
C VAL A 520 -1.43 -17.02 22.98
N LYS A 521 -1.35 -17.44 21.72
CA LYS A 521 -0.06 -17.56 20.98
C LYS A 521 0.23 -16.43 19.97
N ARG A 522 -0.69 -15.48 19.82
CA ARG A 522 -0.58 -14.39 18.84
C ARG A 522 0.23 -13.19 19.32
N HIS A 523 0.30 -12.99 20.64
CA HIS A 523 0.76 -11.74 21.25
C HIS A 523 2.28 -11.47 21.11
N LEU A 524 3.03 -12.31 20.39
CA LEU A 524 4.50 -12.33 20.45
C LEU A 524 5.18 -12.54 19.07
N LYS A 525 4.45 -12.50 17.95
CA LYS A 525 5.06 -12.52 16.60
C LYS A 525 4.86 -11.17 15.92
N THR A 526 5.96 -10.50 15.57
CA THR A 526 5.98 -9.29 14.74
C THR A 526 5.04 -9.44 13.54
N GLU A 527 4.04 -8.54 13.43
CA GLU A 527 3.18 -8.45 12.26
C GLU A 527 4.03 -8.17 11.02
N LYS A 528 3.93 -9.01 9.99
CA LYS A 528 4.59 -8.75 8.70
C LYS A 528 3.67 -7.94 7.80
N ARG A 529 3.88 -6.62 7.71
CA ARG A 529 3.14 -5.73 6.80
C ARG A 529 3.87 -5.54 5.46
N ARG A 530 3.18 -5.01 4.45
CA ARG A 530 3.66 -4.86 3.07
C ARG A 530 3.41 -3.43 2.58
N ARG A 531 4.44 -2.80 2.02
CA ARG A 531 4.27 -1.51 1.36
C ARG A 531 3.39 -1.66 0.12
N GLY A 532 2.43 -0.76 -0.03
CA GLY A 532 1.61 -0.58 -1.22
C GLY A 532 1.75 0.83 -1.76
N VAL A 533 1.73 0.96 -3.08
CA VAL A 533 1.78 2.23 -3.79
C VAL A 533 0.69 2.20 -4.84
N TYR A 534 -0.28 3.10 -4.71
CA TYR A 534 -1.47 3.14 -5.53
C TYR A 534 -1.55 4.49 -6.24
N PRO A 535 -1.14 4.56 -7.51
CA PRO A 535 -1.26 5.77 -8.30
C PRO A 535 -2.67 5.94 -8.84
N PHE A 536 -3.15 7.18 -8.82
CA PHE A 536 -4.43 7.60 -9.35
C PHE A 536 -4.21 8.74 -10.33
N VAL A 537 -4.85 8.61 -11.50
CA VAL A 537 -4.79 9.62 -12.55
C VAL A 537 -6.06 10.45 -12.48
N CYS A 538 -5.90 11.77 -12.47
CA CYS A 538 -6.95 12.76 -12.55
C CYS A 538 -6.91 13.48 -13.90
N ASN A 539 -7.97 14.21 -14.18
CA ASN A 539 -8.17 14.97 -15.41
C ASN A 539 -7.22 16.15 -15.49
N ASP A 540 -6.95 16.76 -14.34
CA ASP A 540 -6.05 17.88 -14.17
C ASP A 540 -5.43 17.89 -12.77
N ARG A 541 -4.50 18.82 -12.56
CA ARG A 541 -3.83 19.03 -11.28
C ARG A 541 -4.79 19.47 -10.16
N PRO A 542 -5.70 20.45 -10.36
CA PRO A 542 -6.66 20.82 -9.33
C PRO A 542 -7.50 19.66 -8.79
N GLN A 543 -7.91 18.73 -9.66
CA GLN A 543 -8.65 17.54 -9.24
C GLN A 543 -7.77 16.59 -8.40
N ALA A 544 -6.51 16.40 -8.78
CA ALA A 544 -5.56 15.62 -7.98
C ALA A 544 -5.33 16.26 -6.60
N GLU A 545 -5.14 17.58 -6.55
CA GLU A 545 -4.98 18.34 -5.31
C GLU A 545 -6.22 18.27 -4.42
N MET A 546 -7.43 18.32 -5.00
CA MET A 546 -8.68 18.11 -4.28
C MET A 546 -8.75 16.73 -3.62
N TRP A 547 -8.34 15.67 -4.32
CA TRP A 547 -8.31 14.31 -3.76
C TRP A 547 -7.29 14.16 -2.65
N ILE A 548 -6.08 14.69 -2.86
CA ILE A 548 -5.03 14.75 -1.84
C ILE A 548 -5.58 15.43 -0.58
N ASP A 549 -6.20 16.60 -0.71
CA ASP A 549 -6.74 17.35 0.42
C ASP A 549 -7.86 16.59 1.14
N ARG A 550 -8.78 15.96 0.41
CA ARG A 550 -9.84 15.12 0.99
C ARG A 550 -9.29 13.93 1.77
N ILE A 551 -8.32 13.21 1.20
CA ILE A 551 -7.70 12.05 1.85
C ILE A 551 -6.89 12.50 3.08
N LYS A 552 -6.10 13.58 2.98
CA LYS A 552 -5.39 14.15 4.13
C LYS A 552 -6.34 14.56 5.26
N ARG A 553 -7.48 15.18 4.93
CA ARG A 553 -8.52 15.51 5.91
C ARG A 553 -9.15 14.28 6.55
N ALA A 554 -9.33 13.19 5.80
CA ALA A 554 -9.82 11.93 6.35
C ALA A 554 -8.79 11.25 7.27
N LEU A 555 -7.51 11.22 6.87
CA LEU A 555 -6.42 10.70 7.72
C LEU A 555 -6.26 11.52 9.02
N ALA A 556 -6.61 12.81 8.99
CA ALA A 556 -6.58 13.68 10.16
C ALA A 556 -7.83 13.57 11.06
N ARG A 557 -8.94 12.98 10.59
CA ARG A 557 -10.21 12.88 11.33
C ARG A 557 -10.49 11.42 11.68
N THR A 558 -10.43 11.08 12.97
CA THR A 558 -11.06 9.83 13.45
C THR A 558 -12.34 10.14 14.23
N PRO A 559 -13.26 9.16 14.38
CA PRO A 559 -14.55 9.34 15.06
C PRO A 559 -14.44 9.65 16.57
N SER A 560 -13.24 9.57 17.15
CA SER A 560 -12.93 10.00 18.52
C SER A 560 -12.14 11.31 18.47
N SER A 561 -12.56 12.27 19.28
CA SER A 561 -12.29 13.72 19.20
C SER A 561 -10.84 14.23 19.40
N GLU A 562 -9.79 13.52 18.98
CA GLU A 562 -8.41 14.05 19.00
C GLU A 562 -7.61 13.66 17.72
N PRO A 563 -6.72 14.53 17.20
CA PRO A 563 -5.93 14.22 16.00
C PRO A 563 -4.89 13.13 16.30
N LEU A 564 -4.98 12.00 15.60
CA LEU A 564 -4.09 10.84 15.76
C LEU A 564 -2.75 10.96 15.02
N VAL A 565 -2.61 11.83 14.00
CA VAL A 565 -1.34 11.93 13.26
C VAL A 565 -0.49 13.06 13.84
N PRO A 566 0.70 12.76 14.36
CA PRO A 566 1.52 13.80 14.98
C PRO A 566 2.07 14.75 13.93
N ARG A 567 2.07 16.05 14.19
CA ARG A 567 2.49 17.07 13.21
C ARG A 567 3.95 17.47 13.34
N LYS A 568 4.52 17.42 14.54
CA LYS A 568 5.89 17.87 14.80
C LYS A 568 6.61 17.00 15.83
N MET A 569 7.77 16.49 15.43
CA MET A 569 8.59 15.58 16.24
C MET A 569 10.06 15.94 16.21
N ILE A 570 10.77 15.55 17.28
CA ILE A 570 12.23 15.43 17.24
C ILE A 570 12.59 13.97 16.98
N VAL A 571 13.53 13.74 16.07
CA VAL A 571 14.13 12.43 15.87
C VAL A 571 15.60 12.49 16.23
N LEU A 572 15.98 11.77 17.29
CA LEU A 572 17.36 11.60 17.71
C LEU A 572 17.94 10.32 17.12
N VAL A 573 19.07 10.44 16.43
CA VAL A 573 19.76 9.29 15.82
C VAL A 573 21.16 9.17 16.37
N ASN A 574 21.46 8.03 17.00
CA ASN A 574 22.81 7.72 17.44
C ASN A 574 23.60 7.06 16.30
N PRO A 575 24.64 7.72 15.75
CA PRO A 575 25.39 7.18 14.62
C PRO A 575 26.15 5.90 14.92
N ASN A 576 26.37 5.55 16.18
CA ASN A 576 27.04 4.33 16.61
C ASN A 576 26.06 3.18 16.91
N GLY A 577 24.75 3.41 16.80
CA GLY A 577 23.72 2.39 17.01
C GLY A 577 23.84 1.22 16.03
N GLY A 578 23.81 -0.01 16.54
CA GLY A 578 23.69 -1.24 15.74
C GLY A 578 24.80 -1.38 14.68
N ASN A 579 26.06 -1.23 15.09
CA ASN A 579 27.23 -1.18 14.20
C ASN A 579 27.17 -0.08 13.13
N GLY A 580 26.58 1.08 13.46
CA GLY A 580 26.47 2.22 12.56
C GLY A 580 25.29 2.17 11.58
N SER A 581 24.36 1.24 11.77
CA SER A 581 23.20 1.07 10.89
C SER A 581 22.08 2.09 11.15
N ALA A 582 22.01 2.70 12.34
CA ALA A 582 20.95 3.63 12.73
C ALA A 582 20.75 4.80 11.76
N VAL A 583 21.83 5.41 11.23
CA VAL A 583 21.74 6.49 10.24
C VAL A 583 21.13 5.98 8.93
N LYS A 584 21.54 4.78 8.48
CA LYS A 584 21.00 4.15 7.27
C LYS A 584 19.52 3.80 7.44
N ILE A 585 19.15 3.30 8.62
CA ILE A 585 17.75 3.03 8.99
C ILE A 585 16.94 4.32 8.88
N TRP A 586 17.39 5.40 9.52
CA TRP A 586 16.70 6.69 9.45
C TRP A 586 16.58 7.22 8.02
N ASN A 587 17.64 7.20 7.22
CA ASN A 587 17.60 7.67 5.83
C ASN A 587 16.58 6.90 4.97
N ASN A 588 16.33 5.62 5.27
CA ASN A 588 15.31 4.82 4.58
C ASN A 588 13.88 5.11 5.05
N LEU A 589 13.72 5.71 6.24
CA LEU A 589 12.45 5.98 6.90
C LEU A 589 12.00 7.43 6.75
N GLN A 590 12.94 8.36 6.56
CA GLN A 590 12.66 9.79 6.47
C GLN A 590 11.51 10.11 5.49
N THR A 591 11.54 9.51 4.30
CA THR A 591 10.49 9.69 3.28
C THR A 591 9.11 9.25 3.76
N MET A 592 9.00 8.26 4.66
CA MET A 592 7.69 7.87 5.22
C MET A 592 7.10 8.96 6.12
N PHE A 593 7.93 9.65 6.92
CA PHE A 593 7.49 10.77 7.75
C PHE A 593 7.10 11.98 6.89
N GLU A 594 7.85 12.24 5.81
CA GLU A 594 7.54 13.29 4.83
C GLU A 594 6.19 13.04 4.12
N ILE A 595 5.97 11.81 3.63
CA ILE A 595 4.69 11.39 3.01
C ILE A 595 3.52 11.51 3.98
N ALA A 596 3.75 11.19 5.26
CA ALA A 596 2.78 11.37 6.34
C ALA A 596 2.57 12.85 6.74
N SER A 597 3.30 13.79 6.12
CA SER A 597 3.25 15.23 6.42
C SER A 597 3.63 15.56 7.88
N ILE A 598 4.58 14.81 8.46
CA ILE A 598 5.13 15.03 9.79
C ILE A 598 6.39 15.89 9.68
N GLU A 599 6.41 17.04 10.35
CA GLU A 599 7.60 17.89 10.44
C GLU A 599 8.59 17.25 11.43
N VAL A 600 9.77 16.86 10.93
CA VAL A 600 10.81 16.22 11.74
C VAL A 600 11.99 17.16 11.94
N GLN A 601 12.30 17.46 13.20
CA GLN A 601 13.59 18.03 13.60
C GLN A 601 14.59 16.89 13.82
N TYR A 602 15.48 16.71 12.86
CA TYR A 602 16.53 15.70 12.91
C TYR A 602 17.71 16.14 13.80
N ILE A 603 18.07 15.32 14.79
CA ILE A 603 19.24 15.52 15.65
C ILE A 603 20.12 14.28 15.61
N LYS A 604 21.33 14.43 15.09
CA LYS A 604 22.37 13.40 15.15
C LYS A 604 23.17 13.56 16.44
N THR A 605 23.29 12.51 17.25
CA THR A 605 24.09 12.62 18.48
C THR A 605 25.59 12.64 18.18
N THR A 606 26.34 13.39 18.99
CA THR A 606 27.77 13.65 18.76
C THR A 606 28.68 13.02 19.81
N HIS A 607 28.19 12.84 21.04
CA HIS A 607 28.92 12.26 22.17
C HIS A 607 27.94 11.63 23.18
N SER A 608 28.50 10.87 24.13
CA SER A 608 27.72 10.27 25.23
C SER A 608 27.13 11.36 26.13
N GLY A 609 25.84 11.26 26.45
CA GLY A 609 25.13 12.27 27.24
C GLY A 609 24.52 13.41 26.42
N HIS A 610 24.79 13.50 25.12
CA HIS A 610 24.19 14.53 24.27
C HIS A 610 22.66 14.43 24.22
N ALA A 611 22.08 13.23 24.30
CA ALA A 611 20.63 13.10 24.34
C ALA A 611 20.04 13.56 25.69
N THR A 612 20.81 13.43 26.78
CA THR A 612 20.49 14.05 28.06
C THR A 612 20.45 15.58 27.96
N GLU A 613 21.43 16.20 27.30
CA GLU A 613 21.47 17.65 27.06
C GLU A 613 20.27 18.14 26.23
N VAL A 614 19.89 17.37 25.20
CA VAL A 614 18.69 17.64 24.39
C VAL A 614 17.43 17.56 25.26
N GLY A 615 17.30 16.53 26.09
CA GLY A 615 16.17 16.40 27.04
C GLY A 615 16.11 17.58 28.02
N GLN A 616 17.24 18.03 28.55
CA GLN A 616 17.34 19.15 29.49
C GLN A 616 16.91 20.49 28.87
N SER A 617 17.29 20.74 27.62
CA SER A 617 17.08 22.02 26.93
C SER A 617 15.87 22.03 25.98
N LEU A 618 15.07 20.95 25.98
CA LEU A 618 13.92 20.76 25.10
C LEU A 618 12.91 21.92 25.13
N ASP A 619 12.56 22.44 23.95
CA ASP A 619 11.38 23.29 23.74
C ASP A 619 10.18 22.45 23.30
N TYR A 620 9.38 22.01 24.25
CA TYR A 620 8.25 21.09 24.06
C TYR A 620 6.93 21.80 23.69
N LYS A 621 6.90 23.14 23.63
CA LYS A 621 5.63 23.88 23.46
C LYS A 621 4.91 23.59 22.14
N ASN A 622 5.64 23.24 21.09
CA ASN A 622 5.07 22.88 19.79
C ASN A 622 5.42 21.45 19.35
N LEU A 623 5.88 20.60 20.28
CA LEU A 623 6.24 19.23 20.01
C LEU A 623 5.16 18.28 20.52
N GLU A 624 4.98 17.19 19.79
CA GLU A 624 4.03 16.12 20.12
C GLU A 624 4.74 14.81 20.45
N GLY A 625 5.97 14.62 19.96
CA GLY A 625 6.75 13.43 20.28
C GLY A 625 8.27 13.55 20.10
N ILE A 626 8.98 12.65 20.77
CA ILE A 626 10.42 12.45 20.65
C ILE A 626 10.69 11.00 20.28
N VAL A 627 11.40 10.79 19.18
CA VAL A 627 11.69 9.47 18.62
C VAL A 627 13.18 9.19 18.66
N CYS A 628 13.58 8.06 19.24
CA CYS A 628 14.96 7.60 19.30
C CYS A 628 15.20 6.49 18.27
N VAL A 629 16.18 6.69 17.36
CA VAL A 629 16.64 5.69 16.39
C VAL A 629 17.96 5.11 16.87
N SER A 630 17.89 4.11 17.74
CA SER A 630 19.03 3.40 18.33
C SER A 630 18.54 2.19 19.14
N GLY A 631 19.24 1.79 20.21
CA GLY A 631 18.72 0.93 21.26
C GLY A 631 18.10 1.73 22.40
N ASP A 632 17.64 1.03 23.44
CA ASP A 632 16.91 1.60 24.58
C ASP A 632 17.70 2.70 25.33
N GLY A 633 19.04 2.60 25.38
CA GLY A 633 19.90 3.56 26.09
C GLY A 633 19.80 5.01 25.59
N LEU A 634 19.52 5.23 24.30
CA LEU A 634 19.31 6.59 23.79
C LEU A 634 18.04 7.22 24.37
N LEU A 635 16.99 6.42 24.55
CA LEU A 635 15.75 6.87 25.17
C LEU A 635 15.93 7.08 26.67
N TYR A 636 16.74 6.25 27.33
CA TYR A 636 17.13 6.43 28.73
C TYR A 636 17.84 7.78 28.96
N GLU A 637 18.78 8.18 28.10
CA GLU A 637 19.42 9.50 28.16
C GLU A 637 18.40 10.64 28.03
N VAL A 638 17.51 10.57 27.03
CA VAL A 638 16.44 11.57 26.83
C VAL A 638 15.57 11.68 28.08
N LEU A 639 15.12 10.54 28.63
CA LEU A 639 14.26 10.51 29.81
C LEU A 639 14.92 11.20 31.01
N ASN A 640 16.16 10.82 31.33
CA ASN A 640 16.87 11.42 32.46
C ASN A 640 17.20 12.91 32.22
N GLY A 641 17.37 13.32 30.97
CA GLY A 641 17.46 14.73 30.58
C GLY A 641 16.18 15.50 30.88
N ILE A 642 15.02 14.95 30.53
CA ILE A 642 13.70 15.54 30.81
C ILE A 642 13.45 15.61 32.32
N MET A 643 13.72 14.53 33.05
CA MET A 643 13.43 14.44 34.49
C MET A 643 14.27 15.39 35.35
N SER A 644 15.44 15.84 34.86
CA SER A 644 16.26 16.82 35.57
C SER A 644 15.77 18.28 35.43
N ARG A 645 14.70 18.51 34.65
CA ARG A 645 14.09 19.83 34.48
C ARG A 645 13.19 20.21 35.66
N ARG A 646 12.92 21.51 35.80
CA ARG A 646 11.94 22.01 36.80
C ARG A 646 10.49 21.76 36.37
N ASP A 647 10.24 21.77 35.07
CA ASP A 647 8.94 21.56 34.43
C ASP A 647 8.81 20.16 33.80
N TRP A 648 9.54 19.17 34.35
CA TRP A 648 9.56 17.80 33.81
C TRP A 648 8.16 17.20 33.69
N LYS A 649 7.28 17.48 34.67
CA LYS A 649 5.91 16.95 34.68
C LYS A 649 5.10 17.44 33.50
N GLN A 650 5.18 18.74 33.17
CA GLN A 650 4.52 19.31 32.00
C GLN A 650 5.06 18.73 30.69
N VAL A 651 6.35 18.40 30.63
CA VAL A 651 6.95 17.73 29.47
C VAL A 651 6.41 16.31 29.33
N MET A 652 6.42 15.52 30.41
CA MET A 652 5.98 14.11 30.40
C MET A 652 4.47 13.97 30.15
N ASP A 653 3.65 14.88 30.67
CA ASP A 653 2.20 14.90 30.42
C ASP A 653 1.88 15.14 28.93
N LYS A 654 2.77 15.86 28.22
CA LYS A 654 2.55 16.28 26.83
C LYS A 654 3.20 15.39 25.79
N ILE A 655 4.48 15.05 25.98
CA ILE A 655 5.31 14.42 24.96
C ILE A 655 5.09 12.91 24.93
N VAL A 656 4.88 12.36 23.74
CA VAL A 656 4.87 10.91 23.52
C VAL A 656 6.25 10.44 23.08
N LEU A 657 6.76 9.41 23.73
CA LEU A 657 8.06 8.81 23.43
C LEU A 657 7.91 7.79 22.29
N GLY A 658 8.93 7.67 21.45
CA GLY A 658 8.98 6.71 20.35
C GLY A 658 10.34 6.05 20.25
N ILE A 659 10.34 4.77 19.86
CA ILE A 659 11.57 4.01 19.63
C ILE A 659 11.52 3.37 18.24
N ILE A 660 12.59 3.54 17.47
CA ILE A 660 12.84 2.83 16.22
C ILE A 660 14.08 1.96 16.44
N PRO A 661 13.97 0.63 16.37
CA PRO A 661 15.08 -0.26 16.67
C PRO A 661 16.21 -0.04 15.67
N GLY A 662 17.35 0.38 16.19
CA GLY A 662 18.61 0.54 15.45
C GLY A 662 19.82 0.19 16.31
N GLY A 663 19.60 -0.35 17.51
CA GLY A 663 20.61 -0.77 18.45
C GLY A 663 20.85 -2.28 18.45
N SER A 664 21.81 -2.70 19.26
CA SER A 664 22.13 -4.13 19.46
C SER A 664 21.19 -4.83 20.45
N SER A 665 20.43 -4.07 21.24
CA SER A 665 19.36 -4.53 22.14
C SER A 665 18.20 -3.54 22.03
N ASN A 666 16.98 -4.05 21.83
CA ASN A 666 15.78 -3.25 21.57
C ASN A 666 14.59 -3.80 22.38
N GLY A 667 14.76 -3.95 23.70
CA GLY A 667 13.79 -4.61 24.58
C GLY A 667 12.44 -3.91 24.60
N LEU A 668 12.44 -2.57 24.63
CA LEU A 668 11.19 -1.79 24.61
C LEU A 668 10.47 -1.93 23.27
N ALA A 669 11.20 -1.81 22.16
CA ALA A 669 10.64 -1.98 20.81
C ALA A 669 10.06 -3.39 20.61
N ALA A 670 10.73 -4.43 21.13
CA ALA A 670 10.26 -5.81 21.09
C ALA A 670 9.00 -6.02 21.93
N THR A 671 8.92 -5.38 23.10
CA THR A 671 7.75 -5.44 23.99
C THR A 671 6.49 -4.93 23.31
N ILE A 672 6.58 -3.81 22.60
CA ILE A 672 5.45 -3.24 21.84
C ILE A 672 5.26 -3.87 20.44
N GLY A 673 5.96 -4.97 20.13
CA GLY A 673 5.85 -5.69 18.86
C GLY A 673 6.42 -4.94 17.64
N CYS A 674 7.28 -3.95 17.85
CA CYS A 674 7.86 -3.07 16.84
C CYS A 674 9.37 -3.32 16.59
N SER A 675 9.85 -4.56 16.68
CA SER A 675 11.25 -4.92 16.38
C SER A 675 11.67 -4.67 14.92
N ASP A 676 10.71 -4.51 13.99
CA ASP A 676 11.00 -4.10 12.62
C ASP A 676 10.99 -2.56 12.51
N PRO A 677 12.07 -1.91 12.03
CA PRO A 677 12.15 -0.44 11.96
C PRO A 677 11.04 0.21 11.13
N LEU A 678 10.52 -0.48 10.10
CA LEU A 678 9.42 0.04 9.28
C LEU A 678 8.10 -0.01 10.02
N LEU A 679 7.84 -1.10 10.74
CA LEU A 679 6.68 -1.22 11.61
C LEU A 679 6.72 -0.19 12.75
N ALA A 680 7.89 0.04 13.35
CA ALA A 680 8.08 1.07 14.37
C ALA A 680 7.78 2.48 13.83
N ALA A 681 8.34 2.83 12.67
CA ALA A 681 8.05 4.12 12.02
C ALA A 681 6.56 4.25 11.68
N PHE A 682 5.93 3.19 11.19
CA PHE A 682 4.50 3.19 10.90
C PHE A 682 3.65 3.38 12.16
N SER A 683 3.99 2.72 13.27
CA SER A 683 3.35 2.89 14.58
C SER A 683 3.40 4.35 15.04
N ILE A 684 4.56 4.98 14.93
CA ILE A 684 4.78 6.39 15.28
C ILE A 684 3.95 7.33 14.38
N ILE A 685 3.91 7.07 13.07
CA ILE A 685 3.12 7.85 12.11
C ILE A 685 1.62 7.79 12.43
N LYS A 686 1.14 6.66 12.95
CA LYS A 686 -0.27 6.49 13.36
C LYS A 686 -0.61 7.23 14.66
N GLY A 687 0.41 7.63 15.42
CA GLY A 687 0.35 8.49 16.60
C GLY A 687 -0.54 8.03 17.75
N ARG A 688 -0.99 6.76 17.75
CA ARG A 688 -1.59 6.13 18.92
C ARG A 688 -0.55 6.00 20.03
N SER A 689 -0.97 6.19 21.28
CA SER A 689 -0.10 6.10 22.44
C SER A 689 -0.70 5.26 23.56
N ALA A 690 0.14 4.58 24.33
CA ALA A 690 -0.22 3.89 25.57
C ALA A 690 0.54 4.48 26.76
N PRO A 691 0.00 4.39 28.00
CA PRO A 691 0.74 4.72 29.21
C PRO A 691 1.99 3.85 29.35
N LEU A 692 3.06 4.44 29.89
CA LEU A 692 4.32 3.78 30.23
C LEU A 692 4.67 4.09 31.68
N ASP A 693 4.77 3.04 32.49
CA ASP A 693 5.25 3.12 33.85
C ASP A 693 6.75 3.40 33.86
N LEU A 694 7.16 4.30 34.75
CA LEU A 694 8.56 4.61 35.00
C LEU A 694 8.92 4.20 36.42
N PHE A 695 10.21 4.00 36.69
CA PHE A 695 10.68 3.79 38.06
C PHE A 695 11.75 4.81 38.43
N SER A 696 11.71 5.23 39.69
CA SER A 696 12.78 6.00 40.33
C SER A 696 13.78 5.04 40.94
N CYS A 697 15.07 5.32 40.78
CA CYS A 697 16.16 4.50 41.26
C CYS A 697 17.15 5.35 42.07
N LEU A 698 17.24 5.11 43.37
CA LEU A 698 18.15 5.78 44.30
C LEU A 698 19.42 4.91 44.47
N HIS A 699 20.59 5.45 44.12
CA HIS A 699 21.87 4.70 44.11
C HIS A 699 22.73 4.96 45.36
N SER A 700 22.82 6.22 45.76
CA SER A 700 23.63 6.70 46.89
C SER A 700 23.00 8.01 47.39
N ARG A 701 23.55 8.62 48.45
CA ARG A 701 22.92 9.78 49.10
C ARG A 701 22.50 10.90 48.13
N ASP A 702 23.18 11.08 47.00
CA ASP A 702 22.97 12.25 46.13
C ASP A 702 22.66 11.91 44.66
N LYS A 703 22.47 10.63 44.29
CA LYS A 703 22.26 10.23 42.89
C LYS A 703 20.96 9.46 42.67
N VAL A 704 20.19 9.95 41.70
CA VAL A 704 18.89 9.44 41.28
C VAL A 704 18.94 9.21 39.77
N SER A 705 18.36 8.11 39.30
CA SER A 705 18.07 7.91 37.89
C SER A 705 16.64 7.42 37.70
N PHE A 706 16.13 7.59 36.49
CA PHE A 706 14.81 7.12 36.09
C PHE A 706 14.96 6.08 34.99
N GLY A 707 14.16 5.02 35.06
CA GLY A 707 14.16 3.96 34.07
C GLY A 707 12.75 3.50 33.71
N PHE A 708 12.67 2.65 32.69
CA PHE A 708 11.43 2.12 32.12
C PHE A 708 11.52 0.65 31.74
N LEU A 709 12.72 0.04 31.69
CA LEU A 709 12.91 -1.30 31.18
C LEU A 709 13.18 -2.31 32.31
N SER A 710 14.36 -2.27 32.93
CA SER A 710 14.76 -3.26 33.94
C SER A 710 15.92 -2.81 34.83
N VAL A 711 16.05 -3.47 35.99
CA VAL A 711 17.23 -3.46 36.85
C VAL A 711 17.78 -4.88 36.93
N THR A 712 19.04 -5.08 36.56
CA THR A 712 19.68 -6.39 36.57
C THR A 712 20.88 -6.42 37.51
N TYR A 713 21.11 -7.58 38.11
CA TYR A 713 22.27 -7.87 38.95
C TYR A 713 22.70 -9.32 38.73
N SER A 714 23.86 -9.69 39.27
CA SER A 714 24.43 -11.02 39.11
C SER A 714 24.72 -11.37 37.64
N ILE A 715 24.52 -12.63 37.24
CA ILE A 715 24.96 -13.13 35.94
C ILE A 715 24.40 -12.35 34.73
N ILE A 716 23.18 -11.82 34.81
CA ILE A 716 22.55 -11.08 33.71
C ILE A 716 23.28 -9.75 33.49
N ALA A 717 23.47 -8.98 34.57
CA ALA A 717 24.24 -7.74 34.53
C ALA A 717 25.70 -7.98 34.11
N ASP A 718 26.32 -9.05 34.60
CA ASP A 718 27.69 -9.42 34.22
C ASP A 718 27.81 -9.78 32.74
N ILE A 719 26.81 -10.46 32.17
CA ILE A 719 26.75 -10.78 30.73
C ILE A 719 26.61 -9.48 29.94
N ASP A 720 25.68 -8.61 30.31
CA ASP A 720 25.44 -7.36 29.61
C ASP A 720 26.69 -6.47 29.62
N TYR A 721 27.29 -6.27 30.79
CA TYR A 721 28.50 -5.46 30.96
C TYR A 721 29.72 -6.05 30.25
N ASP A 722 30.00 -7.34 30.37
CA ASP A 722 31.16 -7.92 29.68
C ASP A 722 30.97 -8.02 28.16
N SER A 723 29.72 -8.13 27.69
CA SER A 723 29.41 -8.19 26.25
C SER A 723 29.67 -6.87 25.51
N GLU A 724 29.78 -5.75 26.23
CA GLU A 724 30.16 -4.43 25.67
C GLU A 724 31.46 -4.48 24.87
N LYS A 725 32.45 -5.25 25.34
CA LYS A 725 33.76 -5.43 24.68
C LYS A 725 33.63 -6.10 23.31
N TYR A 726 32.52 -6.78 23.06
CA TYR A 726 32.22 -7.52 21.85
C TYR A 726 31.09 -6.88 21.03
N ARG A 727 30.90 -5.55 21.12
CA ARG A 727 29.87 -4.81 20.34
C ARG A 727 29.87 -5.14 18.85
N PHE A 728 31.04 -5.41 18.26
CA PHE A 728 31.18 -5.78 16.85
C PHE A 728 30.41 -7.06 16.46
N LEU A 729 30.11 -7.96 17.41
CA LEU A 729 29.31 -9.18 17.18
C LEU A 729 27.79 -8.92 17.11
N GLY A 730 27.34 -7.68 17.28
CA GLY A 730 25.92 -7.33 17.28
C GLY A 730 25.14 -8.06 18.36
N GLY A 731 23.89 -8.46 18.09
CA GLY A 731 23.02 -9.15 19.06
C GLY A 731 23.57 -10.50 19.56
N THR A 732 24.48 -11.16 18.82
CA THR A 732 25.06 -12.44 19.25
C THR A 732 26.05 -12.32 20.41
N ARG A 733 26.49 -11.10 20.74
CA ARG A 733 27.47 -10.84 21.82
C ARG A 733 27.03 -11.37 23.17
N GLN A 734 25.75 -11.22 23.51
CA GLN A 734 25.20 -11.66 24.80
C GLN A 734 25.21 -13.19 24.89
N THR A 735 24.83 -13.89 23.82
CA THR A 735 24.89 -15.36 23.74
C THR A 735 26.31 -15.89 23.91
N VAL A 736 27.29 -15.27 23.22
CA VAL A 736 28.70 -15.68 23.30
C VAL A 736 29.24 -15.45 24.71
N THR A 737 29.01 -14.28 25.30
CA THR A 737 29.43 -13.98 26.68
C THR A 737 28.77 -14.91 27.69
N ALA A 738 27.49 -15.22 27.53
CA ALA A 738 26.76 -16.17 28.36
C ALA A 738 27.42 -17.56 28.34
N VAL A 739 27.77 -18.08 27.15
CA VAL A 739 28.47 -19.38 27.02
C VAL A 739 29.82 -19.36 27.75
N PHE A 740 30.61 -18.29 27.60
CA PHE A 740 31.89 -18.15 28.30
C PHE A 740 31.75 -18.06 29.82
N LYS A 741 30.73 -17.35 30.32
CA LYS A 741 30.43 -17.27 31.76
C LYS A 741 30.02 -18.63 32.31
N MET A 742 29.21 -19.40 31.57
CA MET A 742 28.78 -20.75 31.96
C MET A 742 29.94 -21.77 32.01
N ALA A 743 30.98 -21.57 31.19
CA ALA A 743 32.19 -22.39 31.23
C ALA A 743 33.02 -22.17 32.51
N LYS A 744 32.93 -21.00 33.14
CA LYS A 744 33.61 -20.67 34.41
C LYS A 744 32.79 -21.13 35.62
N PRO A 745 33.37 -21.22 36.84
CA PRO A 745 32.60 -21.48 38.05
C PRO A 745 31.45 -20.47 38.21
N THR A 746 30.29 -20.92 38.69
CA THR A 746 29.15 -20.04 38.96
C THR A 746 29.57 -19.03 40.03
N ILE A 747 29.36 -17.75 39.75
CA ILE A 747 29.58 -16.68 40.70
C ILE A 747 28.25 -16.40 41.38
N ALA A 748 28.25 -16.39 42.71
CA ALA A 748 27.10 -15.99 43.52
C ALA A 748 27.51 -14.78 44.37
N TYR A 749 26.57 -13.87 44.57
CA TYR A 749 26.83 -12.61 45.23
C TYR A 749 25.98 -12.48 46.50
N PRO A 750 26.58 -12.50 47.71
CA PRO A 750 25.85 -12.28 48.95
C PRO A 750 25.03 -11.00 48.89
N SER A 751 23.71 -11.11 48.98
CA SER A 751 22.79 -10.00 48.76
C SER A 751 21.57 -10.12 49.65
N LYS A 752 21.03 -8.97 50.03
CA LYS A 752 19.75 -8.84 50.72
C LYS A 752 18.77 -8.10 49.82
N ILE A 753 17.58 -8.67 49.63
CA ILE A 753 16.50 -8.06 48.84
C ILE A 753 15.33 -7.80 49.77
N THR A 754 14.85 -6.56 49.79
CA THR A 754 13.62 -6.18 50.52
C THR A 754 12.62 -5.65 49.51
N TYR A 755 11.38 -6.11 49.52
CA TYR A 755 10.40 -5.70 48.52
C TYR A 755 8.97 -5.58 49.07
N LEU A 756 8.16 -4.76 48.39
CA LEU A 756 6.78 -4.46 48.75
C LEU A 756 5.83 -5.12 47.74
N LEU A 757 4.98 -6.02 48.22
CA LEU A 757 3.97 -6.73 47.42
C LEU A 757 2.74 -5.84 47.08
N PRO A 758 1.93 -6.21 46.07
CA PRO A 758 0.72 -5.48 45.70
C PRO A 758 -0.38 -5.62 46.76
N GLU A 759 -0.96 -4.50 47.23
CA GLU A 759 -2.24 -4.47 47.94
C GLU A 759 -3.07 -3.20 47.62
N ASN A 760 -4.40 -3.33 47.78
CA ASN A 760 -5.42 -2.44 47.26
C ASN A 760 -5.65 -1.13 48.04
N ASN A 761 -5.08 -0.90 49.24
CA ASN A 761 -5.38 0.30 50.04
C ASN A 761 -4.32 0.62 51.12
N VAL A 762 -3.03 0.71 50.77
CA VAL A 762 -2.06 1.36 51.68
C VAL A 762 -2.19 2.87 51.49
N ILE A 763 -3.03 3.51 52.31
CA ILE A 763 -3.04 4.97 52.43
C ILE A 763 -1.81 5.36 53.26
N VAL A 764 -0.72 5.72 52.59
CA VAL A 764 0.41 6.37 53.25
C VAL A 764 0.01 7.83 53.48
N GLU A 765 -0.50 8.15 54.67
CA GLU A 765 -0.63 9.54 55.13
C GLU A 765 0.77 10.08 55.48
N SER A 766 1.59 10.39 54.48
CA SER A 766 2.85 11.10 54.71
C SER A 766 2.88 12.41 53.92
N ASN A 767 2.60 13.52 54.61
CA ASN A 767 2.85 14.88 54.12
C ASN A 767 4.34 15.27 54.14
N GLU A 768 5.24 14.33 54.48
CA GLU A 768 6.68 14.59 54.60
C GLU A 768 7.42 14.22 53.31
N ARG A 769 8.25 15.14 52.80
CA ARG A 769 9.19 14.85 51.71
C ARG A 769 10.24 13.87 52.25
N LEU A 770 10.20 12.61 51.81
CA LEU A 770 11.03 11.52 52.34
C LEU A 770 12.51 11.58 51.92
N VAL A 771 12.84 12.48 51.00
CA VAL A 771 14.21 12.71 50.55
C VAL A 771 14.63 14.08 51.09
N ASP A 772 15.34 14.09 52.21
CA ASP A 772 16.13 15.23 52.70
C ASP A 772 17.29 15.47 51.71
N MET A 773 16.96 16.05 50.56
CA MET A 773 17.88 16.83 49.75
C MET A 773 17.48 18.29 50.02
N GLU A 774 18.44 19.22 50.12
CA GLU A 774 18.13 20.62 50.42
C GLU A 774 16.96 21.13 49.55
N GLU A 775 16.07 21.97 50.11
CA GLU A 775 14.90 22.50 49.38
C GLU A 775 15.30 23.07 48.00
N GLY A 776 15.07 22.30 46.94
CA GLY A 776 15.41 22.67 45.56
C GLY A 776 16.23 21.65 44.75
N GLU A 777 16.74 20.58 45.37
CA GLU A 777 17.61 19.59 44.68
C GLU A 777 16.87 18.39 44.08
N TRP A 778 15.83 17.85 44.72
CA TRP A 778 15.04 16.74 44.15
C TRP A 778 14.20 17.23 42.97
N ARG A 779 14.47 16.65 41.79
CA ARG A 779 13.71 16.88 40.56
C ARG A 779 13.20 15.54 40.05
N GLY A 780 11.98 15.19 40.47
CA GLY A 780 11.36 13.91 40.18
C GLY A 780 9.99 13.77 40.85
N PRO A 781 9.31 12.65 40.65
CA PRO A 781 8.05 12.35 41.31
C PRO A 781 8.19 12.22 42.82
N HIS A 782 7.07 12.29 43.52
CA HIS A 782 7.04 12.02 44.94
C HIS A 782 7.31 10.52 45.17
N LEU A 783 8.23 10.20 46.09
CA LEU A 783 8.46 8.83 46.54
C LEU A 783 7.59 8.55 47.74
N THR A 784 6.82 7.48 47.69
CA THR A 784 5.79 7.12 48.66
C THR A 784 6.26 6.04 49.63
N TYR A 785 7.07 5.09 49.15
CA TYR A 785 7.41 3.88 49.89
C TYR A 785 8.88 3.83 50.33
N ILE A 786 9.77 4.47 49.56
CA ILE A 786 11.21 4.41 49.77
C ILE A 786 11.82 5.79 50.07
N ASN A 787 12.86 5.78 50.90
CA ASN A 787 13.78 6.88 51.17
C ASN A 787 15.23 6.45 50.86
N LYS A 788 16.22 7.32 51.13
CA LYS A 788 17.65 7.04 50.89
C LYS A 788 18.20 5.86 51.71
N GLU A 789 17.59 5.52 52.84
CA GLU A 789 18.05 4.45 53.74
C GLU A 789 17.38 3.09 53.44
N GLY A 790 16.23 3.11 52.75
CA GLY A 790 15.42 1.96 52.39
C GLY A 790 13.94 2.29 52.44
N PHE A 791 13.14 1.40 53.04
CA PHE A 791 11.69 1.62 53.21
C PHE A 791 11.37 2.48 54.43
N LEU A 792 10.18 3.07 54.46
CA LEU A 792 9.57 3.63 55.67
C LEU A 792 9.10 2.50 56.61
N PRO A 793 9.86 2.12 57.64
CA PRO A 793 9.65 0.86 58.35
C PRO A 793 8.35 0.84 59.18
N GLN A 794 7.80 2.01 59.51
CA GLN A 794 6.62 2.14 60.36
C GLN A 794 5.29 2.04 59.60
N VAL A 795 5.29 2.04 58.25
CA VAL A 795 4.06 2.30 57.47
C VAL A 795 3.69 1.17 56.50
N LEU A 796 4.56 0.18 56.27
CA LEU A 796 4.39 -0.78 55.17
C LEU A 796 4.14 -2.22 55.65
N PRO A 797 2.87 -2.63 55.84
CA PRO A 797 2.53 -4.05 55.94
C PRO A 797 2.90 -4.75 54.62
N HIS A 798 3.20 -6.07 54.67
CA HIS A 798 3.56 -6.89 53.51
C HIS A 798 4.93 -6.62 52.85
N CYS A 799 5.81 -5.89 53.54
CA CYS A 799 7.23 -5.85 53.21
C CYS A 799 7.86 -7.22 53.50
N LYS A 800 8.58 -7.79 52.53
CA LYS A 800 9.32 -9.05 52.68
C LYS A 800 10.81 -8.80 52.51
N THR A 801 11.61 -9.46 53.33
CA THR A 801 13.08 -9.44 53.24
C THR A 801 13.59 -10.85 53.06
N VAL A 802 14.47 -11.03 52.08
CA VAL A 802 15.19 -12.28 51.80
C VAL A 802 16.68 -12.00 51.69
N GLU A 803 17.51 -12.95 52.10
CA GLU A 803 18.96 -12.82 52.09
C GLU A 803 19.58 -14.14 51.64
N GLY A 804 20.62 -14.07 50.81
CA GLY A 804 21.34 -15.24 50.34
C GLY A 804 22.34 -14.95 49.23
N ASP A 805 22.97 -16.01 48.74
CA ASP A 805 23.98 -15.94 47.68
C ASP A 805 23.32 -15.92 46.31
N LEU A 806 23.28 -14.72 45.73
CA LEU A 806 22.42 -14.41 44.60
C LEU A 806 23.11 -14.75 43.27
N THR A 807 22.51 -15.71 42.55
CA THR A 807 23.03 -16.24 41.27
C THR A 807 22.28 -15.74 40.04
N PHE A 808 21.06 -15.22 40.24
CA PHE A 808 20.22 -14.64 39.20
C PHE A 808 19.36 -13.52 39.81
N PHE A 809 19.37 -12.33 39.20
CA PHE A 809 18.50 -11.20 39.56
C PHE A 809 18.00 -10.49 38.31
N LEU A 810 16.70 -10.25 38.25
CA LEU A 810 16.06 -9.37 37.30
C LEU A 810 14.86 -8.71 37.97
N ALA A 811 14.80 -7.39 37.96
CA ALA A 811 13.55 -6.66 38.12
C ALA A 811 13.18 -6.07 36.76
N SER A 812 12.02 -6.38 36.20
CA SER A 812 11.61 -5.93 34.86
C SER A 812 10.25 -5.26 34.89
N ASN A 813 10.14 -4.10 34.23
CA ASN A 813 8.87 -3.43 33.99
C ASN A 813 8.17 -4.00 32.73
N VAL A 814 8.97 -4.49 31.78
CA VAL A 814 8.47 -5.00 30.49
C VAL A 814 8.68 -6.50 30.35
N PRO A 815 7.87 -7.20 29.53
CA PRO A 815 8.07 -8.62 29.29
C PRO A 815 9.40 -8.99 28.65
N ARG A 816 9.80 -8.21 27.63
CA ARG A 816 11.00 -8.46 26.85
C ARG A 816 12.08 -7.44 27.19
N VAL A 817 13.23 -7.93 27.63
CA VAL A 817 14.41 -7.08 27.88
C VAL A 817 15.39 -7.05 26.70
N GLY A 818 15.07 -7.79 25.63
CA GLY A 818 15.77 -7.80 24.33
C GLY A 818 14.91 -8.48 23.26
N ASP A 819 15.35 -8.45 21.99
CA ASP A 819 14.53 -8.89 20.84
C ASP A 819 13.98 -10.32 20.98
N ASP A 820 14.80 -11.27 21.46
CA ASP A 820 14.43 -12.68 21.68
C ASP A 820 14.49 -13.10 23.16
N ILE A 821 14.43 -12.14 24.09
CA ILE A 821 14.64 -12.38 25.52
C ILE A 821 13.36 -12.00 26.30
N LEU A 822 12.44 -12.96 26.42
CA LEU A 822 11.23 -12.92 27.25
C LEU A 822 11.57 -13.41 28.66
N LEU A 823 12.02 -12.49 29.53
CA LEU A 823 12.42 -12.82 30.89
C LEU A 823 11.34 -12.54 31.96
N SER A 824 10.31 -11.74 31.64
CA SER A 824 9.21 -11.39 32.54
C SER A 824 7.87 -11.69 31.84
N PRO A 825 7.47 -12.97 31.71
CA PRO A 825 6.25 -13.33 30.97
C PRO A 825 4.96 -12.66 31.50
N ARG A 826 4.95 -12.21 32.76
CA ARG A 826 3.81 -11.48 33.37
C ARG A 826 4.00 -9.96 33.39
N GLY A 827 5.06 -9.44 32.75
CA GLY A 827 5.33 -8.01 32.69
C GLY A 827 4.21 -7.26 31.98
N ASP A 828 3.95 -6.04 32.42
CA ASP A 828 3.01 -5.13 31.77
C ASP A 828 3.57 -3.72 31.99
N MET A 829 3.73 -2.97 30.90
CA MET A 829 4.36 -1.66 30.94
C MET A 829 3.49 -0.58 31.57
N SER A 830 2.28 -0.91 32.06
CA SER A 830 1.27 0.04 32.51
C SER A 830 0.44 -0.44 33.72
N ASP A 831 0.84 -1.52 34.39
CA ASP A 831 0.06 -2.10 35.51
C ASP A 831 0.42 -1.52 36.89
N GLY A 832 1.43 -0.66 36.96
CA GLY A 832 1.94 -0.01 38.16
C GLY A 832 2.92 -0.87 38.97
N TYR A 833 3.40 -1.99 38.43
CA TYR A 833 4.24 -2.95 39.15
C TYR A 833 5.50 -3.32 38.36
N MET A 834 6.50 -3.79 39.09
CA MET A 834 7.70 -4.40 38.51
C MET A 834 7.73 -5.90 38.82
N ASP A 835 8.20 -6.70 37.88
CA ASP A 835 8.39 -8.13 38.05
C ASP A 835 9.78 -8.39 38.63
N LEU A 836 9.82 -8.72 39.92
CA LEU A 836 11.01 -9.10 40.65
C LEU A 836 11.22 -10.61 40.58
N ILE A 837 12.31 -11.03 39.94
CA ILE A 837 12.68 -12.41 39.68
C ILE A 837 14.10 -12.66 40.21
N TYR A 838 14.27 -13.60 41.13
CA TYR A 838 15.58 -13.89 41.71
C TYR A 838 15.77 -15.37 42.02
N GLY A 839 17.03 -15.78 42.08
CA GLY A 839 17.43 -17.14 42.41
C GLY A 839 18.70 -17.17 43.26
N PHE A 840 18.60 -17.79 44.43
CA PHE A 840 19.75 -18.07 45.29
C PHE A 840 20.37 -19.42 44.95
N ASN A 841 21.71 -19.50 45.01
CA ASN A 841 22.46 -20.76 44.94
C ASN A 841 22.09 -21.68 43.76
N GLN A 842 21.80 -21.11 42.58
CA GLN A 842 21.36 -21.88 41.43
C GLN A 842 22.48 -22.73 40.83
N SER A 843 22.13 -23.97 40.48
CA SER A 843 23.04 -24.88 39.78
C SER A 843 23.34 -24.38 38.36
N LYS A 844 24.50 -24.76 37.80
CA LYS A 844 24.82 -24.48 36.38
C LYS A 844 23.75 -24.97 35.41
N MET A 845 23.11 -26.11 35.70
CA MET A 845 22.05 -26.64 34.84
C MET A 845 20.78 -25.79 34.91
N ALA A 846 20.42 -25.29 36.09
CA ALA A 846 19.31 -24.35 36.26
C ALA A 846 19.59 -23.03 35.51
N MET A 847 20.81 -22.50 35.65
CA MET A 847 21.25 -21.30 34.93
C MET A 847 21.27 -21.47 33.42
N ALA A 848 21.74 -22.63 32.92
CA ALA A 848 21.69 -22.95 31.50
C ALA A 848 20.25 -23.02 30.99
N LYS A 849 19.33 -23.63 31.75
CA LYS A 849 17.90 -23.68 31.41
C LYS A 849 17.27 -22.29 31.38
N LEU A 850 17.62 -21.41 32.33
CA LEU A 850 17.14 -20.02 32.33
C LEU A 850 17.60 -19.27 31.09
N LEU A 851 18.90 -19.31 30.78
CA LEU A 851 19.47 -18.60 29.65
C LEU A 851 18.99 -19.16 28.29
N LEU A 852 18.76 -20.48 28.19
CA LEU A 852 18.22 -21.12 26.97
C LEU A 852 16.70 -20.98 26.83
N GLY A 853 15.96 -20.89 27.95
CA GLY A 853 14.50 -20.77 28.00
C GLY A 853 13.98 -19.35 27.84
N THR A 854 14.89 -18.36 27.72
CA THR A 854 14.56 -16.93 27.56
C THR A 854 13.69 -16.61 26.34
N ALA A 855 13.74 -17.41 25.27
CA ALA A 855 12.89 -17.17 24.09
C ALA A 855 11.44 -17.64 24.27
N ASP A 856 11.21 -18.65 25.12
CA ASP A 856 9.90 -19.29 25.32
C ASP A 856 9.17 -18.81 26.59
N GLY A 857 9.84 -18.05 27.47
CA GLY A 857 9.26 -17.51 28.71
C GLY A 857 9.08 -18.52 29.85
N ASN A 858 9.65 -19.73 29.75
CA ASN A 858 9.46 -20.83 30.70
C ASN A 858 10.33 -20.72 31.96
N ILE A 859 10.48 -19.53 32.52
CA ILE A 859 11.39 -19.24 33.64
C ILE A 859 10.83 -19.80 34.95
N GLU A 860 9.51 -19.81 35.09
CA GLU A 860 8.79 -20.36 36.25
C GLU A 860 8.95 -21.89 36.38
N GLU A 861 9.32 -22.59 35.31
CA GLU A 861 9.57 -24.04 35.34
C GLU A 861 10.94 -24.39 35.96
N VAL A 862 11.77 -23.40 36.25
CA VAL A 862 13.10 -23.59 36.83
C VAL A 862 13.00 -23.57 38.36
N ASN A 863 13.14 -24.76 38.97
CA ASN A 863 13.15 -24.92 40.43
C ASN A 863 14.16 -23.98 41.11
N GLY A 864 13.69 -23.22 42.11
CA GLY A 864 14.50 -22.33 42.93
C GLY A 864 14.56 -20.88 42.43
N ILE A 865 13.77 -20.53 41.42
CA ILE A 865 13.51 -19.14 41.01
C ILE A 865 12.21 -18.65 41.65
N GLU A 866 12.28 -17.49 42.29
CA GLU A 866 11.14 -16.78 42.87
C GLU A 866 10.67 -15.70 41.90
N TYR A 867 9.36 -15.44 41.88
CA TYR A 867 8.71 -14.47 41.00
C TYR A 867 7.66 -13.67 41.76
N HIS A 868 7.81 -12.35 41.83
CA HIS A 868 6.88 -11.46 42.52
C HIS A 868 6.61 -10.17 41.72
N LYS A 869 5.34 -9.76 41.63
CA LYS A 869 4.99 -8.37 41.28
C LYS A 869 5.28 -7.49 42.50
N VAL A 870 5.92 -6.34 42.33
CA VAL A 870 6.29 -5.44 43.43
C VAL A 870 6.05 -3.98 43.09
N LYS A 871 5.66 -3.15 44.06
CA LYS A 871 5.56 -1.68 43.89
C LYS A 871 6.90 -0.97 44.09
N ALA A 872 7.75 -1.55 44.94
CA ALA A 872 9.06 -1.05 45.27
C ALA A 872 9.95 -2.18 45.79
N PHE A 873 11.26 -2.05 45.62
CA PHE A 873 12.25 -2.95 46.21
C PHE A 873 13.56 -2.24 46.55
N VAL A 874 14.34 -2.86 47.43
CA VAL A 874 15.69 -2.49 47.80
C VAL A 874 16.58 -3.70 47.54
N LEU A 875 17.56 -3.53 46.65
CA LEU A 875 18.64 -4.48 46.44
C LEU A 875 19.86 -3.99 47.22
N ASP A 876 20.34 -4.77 48.18
CA ASP A 876 21.48 -4.44 49.03
C ASP A 876 22.58 -5.49 48.83
N PRO A 877 23.56 -5.23 47.94
CA PRO A 877 24.74 -6.08 47.79
C PRO A 877 25.57 -6.05 49.08
N LEU A 878 25.78 -7.20 49.71
CA LEU A 878 26.52 -7.30 50.97
C LEU A 878 28.05 -7.35 50.75
N GLN A 879 28.50 -6.86 49.59
CA GLN A 879 29.89 -6.85 49.16
C GLN A 879 30.12 -5.78 48.08
N GLU A 880 31.37 -5.36 47.92
CA GLU A 880 31.75 -4.33 46.93
C GLU A 880 31.96 -4.87 45.50
N ARG A 881 31.80 -6.19 45.29
CA ARG A 881 31.98 -6.84 43.97
C ARG A 881 30.64 -7.07 43.27
N GLY A 882 30.67 -7.12 41.94
CA GLY A 882 29.50 -7.37 41.09
C GLY A 882 29.13 -6.17 40.23
N THR A 883 28.13 -6.35 39.37
CA THR A 883 27.69 -5.33 38.41
C THR A 883 26.18 -5.13 38.55
N ILE A 884 25.72 -3.89 38.75
CA ILE A 884 24.30 -3.52 38.63
C ILE A 884 24.12 -2.80 37.29
N MET A 885 23.07 -3.13 36.56
CA MET A 885 22.69 -2.41 35.34
C MET A 885 21.25 -1.92 35.46
N ILE A 886 20.99 -0.68 35.05
CA ILE A 886 19.65 -0.07 35.02
C ILE A 886 19.38 0.34 33.58
N ASP A 887 18.37 -0.25 32.95
CA ASP A 887 18.07 -0.11 31.52
C ASP A 887 19.28 -0.34 30.61
N GLY A 888 20.23 -1.17 31.06
CA GLY A 888 21.48 -1.46 30.35
C GLY A 888 22.62 -0.47 30.62
N GLU A 889 22.43 0.51 31.50
CA GLU A 889 23.47 1.45 31.94
C GLU A 889 24.09 1.03 33.27
N TRP A 890 25.41 1.18 33.38
CA TRP A 890 26.16 0.72 34.55
C TRP A 890 25.88 1.54 35.81
N ALA A 891 25.70 0.85 36.93
CA ALA A 891 25.62 1.42 38.26
C ALA A 891 26.65 0.76 39.21
N PRO A 892 27.20 1.53 40.18
CA PRO A 892 28.08 0.95 41.18
C PRO A 892 27.34 -0.11 42.02
N PRO A 893 28.01 -1.18 42.48
CA PRO A 893 27.40 -2.26 43.26
C PRO A 893 27.16 -1.82 44.72
N GLN A 894 26.30 -0.82 44.88
CA GLN A 894 25.86 -0.29 46.16
C GLN A 894 24.37 -0.59 46.36
N LYS A 895 23.83 -0.26 47.54
CA LYS A 895 22.41 -0.38 47.81
C LYS A 895 21.61 0.46 46.82
N VAL A 896 20.64 -0.18 46.15
CA VAL A 896 19.74 0.48 45.20
C VAL A 896 18.30 0.37 45.69
N CYS A 897 17.60 1.50 45.78
CA CYS A 897 16.18 1.55 46.13
C CYS A 897 15.35 1.95 44.91
N VAL A 898 14.31 1.18 44.59
CA VAL A 898 13.49 1.33 43.38
C VAL A 898 12.02 1.45 43.74
N GLU A 899 11.32 2.42 43.13
CA GLU A 899 9.87 2.63 43.27
C GLU A 899 9.22 2.88 41.91
N MET A 900 8.10 2.19 41.65
CA MET A 900 7.30 2.29 40.44
C MET A 900 6.36 3.51 40.45
N HIS A 901 6.22 4.13 39.28
CA HIS A 901 5.39 5.30 39.01
C HIS A 901 4.42 5.01 37.86
N PRO A 902 3.15 4.67 38.18
CA PRO A 902 2.17 4.26 37.18
C PRO A 902 1.84 5.36 36.17
N GLY A 903 1.85 5.02 34.87
CA GLY A 903 1.39 5.85 33.76
C GLY A 903 2.13 7.18 33.59
N MET A 904 3.35 7.30 34.11
CA MET A 904 4.10 8.56 34.13
C MET A 904 4.58 9.01 32.75
N GLY A 905 4.82 8.06 31.84
CA GLY A 905 5.17 8.30 30.45
C GLY A 905 4.08 7.90 29.48
N LYS A 906 4.28 8.27 28.21
CA LYS A 906 3.47 7.82 27.07
C LYS A 906 4.38 7.29 25.99
N LEU A 907 4.02 6.17 25.36
CA LEU A 907 4.79 5.53 24.30
C LEU A 907 3.93 5.33 23.05
N PHE A 908 4.48 5.61 21.87
CA PHE A 908 3.81 5.31 20.60
C PHE A 908 3.64 3.80 20.40
N VAL A 909 2.42 3.37 20.11
CA VAL A 909 2.05 1.95 19.92
C VAL A 909 1.12 1.77 18.72
N LEU A 910 1.13 0.60 18.08
CA LEU A 910 0.37 0.38 16.84
C LEU A 910 -1.12 0.07 17.09
N GLU A 911 -1.41 -0.70 18.12
CA GLU A 911 -2.75 -0.99 18.63
C GLU A 911 -2.74 -0.71 20.14
N GLU A 912 -3.89 -0.39 20.75
CA GLU A 912 -4.06 -0.54 22.19
C GLU A 912 -3.84 -2.02 22.51
N GLN A 913 -2.58 -2.41 22.74
CA GLN A 913 -2.29 -3.70 23.31
C GLN A 913 -2.87 -3.66 24.71
N ARG A 914 -4.11 -4.14 24.84
CA ARG A 914 -4.60 -4.66 26.10
C ARG A 914 -3.73 -5.88 26.39
N TYR A 915 -2.58 -5.66 27.03
CA TYR A 915 -2.02 -6.68 27.88
C TYR A 915 -3.17 -7.12 28.79
N PRO A 916 -3.48 -8.42 28.87
CA PRO A 916 -4.58 -8.86 29.70
C PRO A 916 -4.32 -8.31 31.10
N SER A 917 -5.11 -7.33 31.51
CA SER A 917 -5.10 -6.81 32.87
C SER A 917 -5.26 -8.03 33.74
N CYS A 918 -4.20 -8.42 34.43
CA CYS A 918 -4.26 -9.53 35.36
C CYS A 918 -5.09 -9.00 36.53
N SER A 919 -6.42 -9.10 36.42
CA SER A 919 -7.30 -8.92 37.55
C SER A 919 -6.84 -9.96 38.55
N TYR A 920 -6.22 -9.49 39.63
CA TYR A 920 -5.99 -10.26 40.85
C TYR A 920 -7.37 -10.59 41.44
N ALA A 921 -8.10 -11.49 40.79
CA ALA A 921 -9.33 -12.08 41.28
C ALA A 921 -8.92 -13.30 42.08
N GLN A 922 -8.81 -13.10 43.39
CA GLN A 922 -9.07 -14.08 44.45
C GLN A 922 -8.88 -15.56 44.07
N GLU A 923 -7.67 -16.09 44.20
CA GLU A 923 -7.50 -17.48 44.63
C GLU A 923 -7.11 -17.47 46.12
N GLU A 924 -8.12 -17.25 46.97
CA GLU A 924 -8.02 -17.65 48.37
C GLU A 924 -8.06 -19.18 48.44
N GLY A 925 -7.04 -19.77 49.07
CA GLY A 925 -7.20 -21.01 49.83
C GLY A 925 -7.25 -22.32 49.04
N MET A 926 -6.10 -22.78 48.53
CA MET A 926 -5.86 -24.22 48.44
C MET A 926 -4.38 -24.52 48.69
N THR A 927 -4.04 -24.64 49.97
CA THR A 927 -2.84 -25.37 50.43
C THR A 927 -2.82 -26.75 49.79
N ARG A 928 -1.88 -27.00 48.88
CA ARG A 928 -1.55 -28.36 48.43
C ARG A 928 -0.74 -29.08 49.52
N GLU A 929 -1.42 -29.43 50.61
CA GLU A 929 -1.04 -30.61 51.39
C GLU A 929 -1.90 -31.78 50.92
N GLY A 930 -1.27 -32.74 50.25
CA GLY A 930 -1.87 -33.99 49.82
C GLY A 930 -0.77 -35.00 49.50
N PRO A 931 -0.89 -36.27 49.93
CA PRO A 931 0.25 -37.13 50.18
C PRO A 931 0.93 -37.62 48.91
N ARG A 932 2.26 -37.81 49.00
CA ARG A 932 3.08 -38.47 47.98
C ARG A 932 2.50 -39.88 47.71
N PRO A 933 2.25 -40.28 46.46
CA PRO A 933 1.92 -41.67 46.16
C PRO A 933 3.20 -42.49 46.14
N GLU A 934 3.24 -43.48 47.03
CA GLU A 934 4.19 -44.56 47.04
C GLU A 934 4.16 -45.38 45.74
N SER A 935 5.29 -46.04 45.51
CA SER A 935 5.62 -46.98 44.46
C SER A 935 4.49 -47.91 43.97
N ILE A 936 4.25 -47.91 42.66
CA ILE A 936 3.73 -49.11 41.96
C ILE A 936 4.67 -49.43 40.80
N VAL A 937 5.36 -50.56 40.98
CA VAL A 937 6.17 -51.26 39.97
C VAL A 937 5.22 -51.82 38.90
N GLY A 938 5.38 -51.37 37.65
CA GLY A 938 4.63 -51.87 36.49
C GLY A 938 5.58 -52.15 35.32
N SER A 939 5.46 -53.36 34.76
CA SER A 939 6.41 -54.01 33.84
C SER A 939 6.60 -53.36 32.45
N PRO A 940 7.67 -53.70 31.70
CA PRO A 940 8.08 -53.01 30.46
C PRO A 940 7.13 -53.13 29.24
N GLY A 941 5.96 -53.76 29.37
CA GLY A 941 5.03 -54.02 28.25
C GLY A 941 4.05 -52.90 27.92
N GLU A 942 3.75 -51.98 28.85
CA GLU A 942 2.67 -50.99 28.68
C GLU A 942 3.11 -49.67 28.05
N ARG A 943 4.42 -49.37 28.04
CA ARG A 943 4.98 -48.17 27.40
C ARG A 943 4.88 -48.18 25.86
N MET A 944 4.63 -49.33 25.23
CA MET A 944 4.58 -49.45 23.77
C MET A 944 3.18 -49.22 23.17
N LYS A 945 2.09 -49.27 23.98
CA LYS A 945 0.72 -49.01 23.53
C LYS A 945 0.36 -47.52 23.51
N HIS A 946 0.86 -46.71 24.45
CA HIS A 946 0.59 -45.26 24.49
C HIS A 946 1.30 -44.46 23.37
N ARG A 947 2.41 -44.96 22.83
CA ARG A 947 3.14 -44.30 21.73
C ARG A 947 2.46 -44.49 20.36
N LYS A 948 1.81 -45.63 20.12
CA LYS A 948 1.05 -45.89 18.88
C LYS A 948 -0.27 -45.13 18.79
N ILE A 949 -0.90 -44.80 19.92
CA ILE A 949 -2.14 -44.01 19.94
C ILE A 949 -1.85 -42.52 19.66
N ALA A 950 -0.74 -41.98 20.18
CA ALA A 950 -0.32 -40.60 19.91
C ALA A 950 0.09 -40.36 18.44
N ASP A 951 0.74 -41.34 17.79
CA ASP A 951 1.13 -41.24 16.38
C ASP A 951 -0.04 -41.41 15.40
N THR A 952 -1.09 -42.13 15.79
CA THR A 952 -2.31 -42.29 14.97
C THR A 952 -3.18 -41.02 15.00
N LEU A 953 -3.25 -40.34 16.16
CA LEU A 953 -3.95 -39.06 16.31
C LEU A 953 -3.25 -37.89 15.59
N ARG A 954 -1.92 -37.95 15.41
CA ARG A 954 -1.17 -36.97 14.59
C ARG A 954 -1.37 -37.13 13.08
N ARG A 955 -1.73 -38.31 12.58
CA ARG A 955 -1.97 -38.55 11.15
C ARG A 955 -3.39 -38.24 10.69
N HIS A 956 -4.39 -38.26 11.57
CA HIS A 956 -5.79 -37.98 11.21
C HIS A 956 -6.20 -36.48 11.23
N ARG A 957 -5.32 -35.56 11.65
CA ARG A 957 -5.59 -34.10 11.62
C ARG A 957 -5.21 -33.38 10.31
N LYS A 958 -4.83 -34.12 9.25
CA LYS A 958 -4.42 -33.54 7.96
C LYS A 958 -5.40 -33.76 6.79
N THR A 959 -6.59 -34.29 7.04
CA THR A 959 -7.53 -34.62 5.95
C THR A 959 -8.99 -34.33 6.30
N THR A 960 -9.32 -33.13 6.76
CA THR A 960 -10.70 -32.59 6.67
C THR A 960 -10.69 -31.07 6.82
N ILE A 961 -10.54 -30.36 5.70
CA ILE A 961 -11.19 -29.05 5.45
C ILE A 961 -11.53 -29.07 3.96
N ILE A 962 -12.78 -29.39 3.65
CA ILE A 962 -13.50 -28.84 2.48
C ILE A 962 -14.03 -27.49 2.93
#